data_AF-A0A6P6SCC8-F1
#
_entry.id   AF-A0A6P6SCC8-F1
#
_cell.length_a   1.000
_cell.length_b   1.000
_cell.length_c   1.000
_cell.angle_alpha   90.00
_cell.angle_beta   90.00
_cell.angle_gamma   90.00
#
_symmetry.space_group_name_H-M   'P 1'
#
loop_
_entity.id
_entity.type
_entity.pdbx_description
1 polymer ?
#
loop_
_entity_poly.entity_id
_entity_poly.type
_entity_poly.pdbx_seq_one_letter_code
_entity_poly.pdbx_strand_id
1 'polypeptide(L)'
;MAEAVLSFVSVILDKILPLAADEISRAWGVKKDLQKLADDVRTMEALIFDAECKQSTTKATKAVQLWLKRLRSIARDAEIVLDDFRYEVLRQKVKNRKRDKVRNFFSSSNPISFRIEMANKIKNVSASLEEAYRKADQIGLQPVQLPMSSADHKQDRSTDPFVDESQTVGREVEVSQVVSTLISSDYKKDLPVISIVGMGGQGKTTLAQLVLKDDSVVKHFDKTIWVCVSDDFKVGRLLNKMLQSLEGKNAEMTNTEALVRQLQEKLKGKSYLLVLDDIWNEDREEWDGMRRRLLAIGGAPESKILATTRSDEVASAMQTSHLQRLDILSDDYSCMLFENLAFADGGARRTQDLVDIGRRILKKCGGVPLAIKAIGGLLCSKKDASEWLTIEKSEIWNESTNIANRVMSALKLSYENLPSWSVKQCFASCSIFPKDAFMEKESLIQIWMAQGLINDAKGGGHLQMEDRGSDYFNVLLRSSLLQATSENSTNRFMSCRMHDLVHDLSLQVSNNRFFNTEDGMEVSHDDEVMHLTIIGSQGKVLKNIEGIPPNLQTLYYLGGDGIMLEDILERSRYLSVLKVDCLDVTHLPNAVGSMKHLRHLDISQTAIAALPESIIKLYNLMTLKVYYLKEIPTKFSNLINLRHLEFSMGFRDRPPYLIPGIGQLANLRTLPYFVVSQDKGCQLEELEHLRNLRGELKIFGLENVSSFESAAKAKLSEKSSIQSLTLEWDDTNEDCDDDNINSVMEGLQPRPDLKSLAINGFKGSRFPSWMVAKDHLMVLLRNLVHLRLEKLARCEQVPSLGDLPCLESLQMVSLHNVKRIGAEFYGLDINARRSASCSNRDGKPVTLFPKLSSFALCDMKSLEEWSDATVPSDSPSSIKVFPSLRDLRISGLPKLAFLPDMENLTSVTELRIRECRSLACLRNLNSLTSLESLCLDDCPALLDASLDMKNPQSLHELTISGCDKLNPSLSNNLEKFTSLEWLTIRSHDPGSWPIMGLHHLANLRSLELGGRFSDILDLDHFPWPHSITNLVSLEHLDLRGWPKITSLPDQIQHLSTLRQLQIREFEGLEVLPEWMGSLRNLRLLWIADCYNLRQLPSAEAMRHLTNLNQLSIASCPLLAERCTKGMAQSGPRLHTFPVF
;
A
#
# COMPACT_ATOMS: atom_id res chain seq x y z
N MET A 1 32.15 1.79 18.16
CA MET A 1 32.47 3.24 18.06
C MET A 1 33.41 3.57 16.90
N ALA A 2 34.53 2.83 16.71
CA ALA A 2 35.54 3.16 15.70
C ALA A 2 35.14 2.74 14.27
N GLU A 3 34.42 1.62 14.10
CA GLU A 3 33.78 1.27 12.82
C GLU A 3 32.95 2.43 12.22
N ALA A 4 32.23 3.16 13.07
CA ALA A 4 31.47 4.34 12.66
C ALA A 4 32.38 5.49 12.19
N VAL A 5 33.62 5.59 12.68
CA VAL A 5 34.62 6.56 12.21
C VAL A 5 35.26 6.10 10.90
N LEU A 6 35.64 4.82 10.79
CA LEU A 6 36.07 4.18 9.53
C LEU A 6 35.05 4.43 8.41
N SER A 7 33.76 4.31 8.73
CA SER A 7 32.66 4.64 7.81
C SER A 7 32.70 6.07 7.29
N PHE A 8 32.85 7.07 8.17
CA PHE A 8 32.92 8.47 7.73
C PHE A 8 34.14 8.71 6.87
N VAL A 9 35.29 8.16 7.27
CA VAL A 9 36.58 8.28 6.57
C VAL A 9 36.48 7.67 5.15
N SER A 10 35.85 6.51 5.00
CA SER A 10 35.56 5.89 3.69
C SER A 10 34.61 6.74 2.83
N VAL A 11 33.51 7.25 3.39
CA VAL A 11 32.57 8.17 2.70
C VAL A 11 33.28 9.46 2.25
N ILE A 12 34.19 9.99 3.07
CA ILE A 12 35.01 11.17 2.76
C ILE A 12 35.94 10.87 1.58
N LEU A 13 36.62 9.72 1.54
CA LEU A 13 37.45 9.32 0.39
C LEU A 13 36.63 9.19 -0.89
N ASP A 14 35.44 8.61 -0.80
CA ASP A 14 34.52 8.47 -1.94
C ASP A 14 33.95 9.81 -2.44
N LYS A 15 33.85 10.83 -1.57
CA LYS A 15 33.53 12.21 -1.97
C LYS A 15 34.72 12.97 -2.54
N ILE A 16 35.92 12.85 -1.95
CA ILE A 16 37.11 13.60 -2.38
C ILE A 16 37.54 13.18 -3.79
N LEU A 17 37.54 11.89 -4.11
CA LEU A 17 38.11 11.38 -5.36
C LEU A 17 37.39 11.90 -6.63
N PRO A 18 36.04 11.92 -6.72
CA PRO A 18 35.32 12.57 -7.82
C PRO A 18 35.58 14.08 -7.89
N LEU A 19 35.56 14.79 -6.74
CA LEU A 19 35.79 16.23 -6.69
C LEU A 19 37.20 16.60 -7.21
N ALA A 20 38.22 15.83 -6.81
CA ALA A 20 39.60 15.99 -7.28
C ALA A 20 39.79 15.61 -8.76
N ALA A 21 38.91 14.77 -9.33
CA ALA A 21 38.91 14.40 -10.74
C ALA A 21 38.24 15.47 -11.63
N ASP A 22 37.06 15.96 -11.25
CA ASP A 22 36.36 17.04 -11.96
C ASP A 22 37.20 18.34 -12.01
N GLU A 23 37.93 18.64 -10.92
CA GLU A 23 38.83 19.80 -10.81
C GLU A 23 40.02 19.78 -11.79
N ILE A 24 40.41 18.62 -12.33
CA ILE A 24 41.52 18.49 -13.31
C ILE A 24 41.33 19.45 -14.50
N SER A 25 40.09 19.84 -14.78
CA SER A 25 39.72 20.74 -15.88
C SER A 25 39.70 22.25 -15.55
N ARG A 26 39.62 22.69 -14.27
CA ARG A 26 39.10 24.05 -13.95
C ARG A 26 39.70 24.83 -12.78
N ALA A 27 40.57 24.28 -11.93
CA ALA A 27 41.18 25.04 -10.84
C ALA A 27 42.66 24.72 -10.57
N TRP A 28 43.51 25.76 -10.60
CA TRP A 28 44.84 25.70 -9.98
C TRP A 28 44.72 26.05 -8.49
N GLY A 29 45.29 25.20 -7.63
CA GLY A 29 45.37 25.39 -6.18
C GLY A 29 44.85 24.20 -5.38
N VAL A 30 43.53 24.03 -5.34
CA VAL A 30 42.82 23.16 -4.37
C VAL A 30 43.09 21.67 -4.56
N LYS A 31 43.32 21.20 -5.80
CA LYS A 31 43.66 19.79 -6.10
C LYS A 31 44.75 19.20 -5.19
N LYS A 32 45.84 19.94 -4.90
CA LYS A 32 46.92 19.43 -4.05
C LYS A 32 46.46 19.27 -2.60
N ASP A 33 45.67 20.21 -2.10
CA ASP A 33 45.12 20.18 -0.74
C ASP A 33 44.09 19.04 -0.58
N LEU A 34 43.26 18.78 -1.61
CA LEU A 34 42.34 17.64 -1.65
C LEU A 34 43.06 16.28 -1.75
N GLN A 35 44.12 16.18 -2.56
CA GLN A 35 44.92 14.97 -2.66
C GLN A 35 45.62 14.67 -1.33
N LYS A 36 46.24 15.69 -0.71
CA LYS A 36 46.83 15.57 0.63
C LYS A 36 45.79 15.12 1.65
N LEU A 37 44.61 15.75 1.70
CA LEU A 37 43.54 15.34 2.60
C LEU A 37 43.13 13.87 2.37
N ALA A 38 43.03 13.40 1.13
CA ALA A 38 42.73 11.99 0.85
C ALA A 38 43.84 11.04 1.36
N ASP A 39 45.10 11.43 1.28
CA ASP A 39 46.22 10.62 1.79
C ASP A 39 46.27 10.64 3.33
N ASP A 40 46.09 11.81 3.96
CA ASP A 40 45.96 11.95 5.43
C ASP A 40 44.79 11.09 5.98
N VAL A 41 43.65 11.09 5.27
CA VAL A 41 42.43 10.33 5.60
C VAL A 41 42.64 8.81 5.45
N ARG A 42 43.34 8.34 4.41
CA ARG A 42 43.75 6.92 4.29
C ARG A 42 44.68 6.48 5.43
N THR A 43 45.63 7.33 5.81
CA THR A 43 46.53 7.04 6.93
C THR A 43 45.77 6.89 8.25
N MET A 44 44.64 7.58 8.41
CA MET A 44 43.75 7.42 9.56
C MET A 44 42.95 6.12 9.57
N GLU A 45 42.53 5.56 8.43
CA GLU A 45 41.85 4.25 8.38
C GLU A 45 42.69 3.17 9.08
N ALA A 46 44.00 3.16 8.82
CA ALA A 46 44.95 2.23 9.44
C ALA A 46 45.08 2.38 10.97
N LEU A 47 44.87 3.59 11.52
CA LEU A 47 44.97 3.86 12.97
C LEU A 47 43.67 3.61 13.73
N ILE A 48 42.52 3.92 13.12
CA ILE A 48 41.20 3.65 13.74
C ILE A 48 41.05 2.16 14.04
N PHE A 49 41.61 1.33 13.17
CA PHE A 49 41.56 -0.13 13.29
C PHE A 49 42.27 -0.69 14.53
N ASP A 50 43.42 -0.13 14.93
CA ASP A 50 44.08 -0.53 16.19
C ASP A 50 43.45 0.09 17.44
N ALA A 51 42.78 1.25 17.29
CA ALA A 51 42.01 1.84 18.36
C ALA A 51 40.87 0.93 18.87
N GLU A 52 40.39 -0.02 18.05
CA GLU A 52 39.40 -1.02 18.48
C GLU A 52 40.04 -2.12 19.34
N CYS A 53 41.24 -2.58 18.99
CA CYS A 53 41.94 -3.66 19.69
C CYS A 53 42.33 -3.28 21.13
N LYS A 54 42.65 -2.01 21.40
CA LYS A 54 43.15 -1.54 22.70
C LYS A 54 42.09 -1.10 23.72
N GLN A 55 40.81 -1.03 23.34
CA GLN A 55 39.74 -0.62 24.27
C GLN A 55 39.48 -1.63 25.41
N SER A 56 39.94 -2.87 25.28
CA SER A 56 39.77 -3.97 26.24
C SER A 56 40.61 -3.88 27.53
N THR A 57 41.51 -2.88 27.68
CA THR A 57 42.40 -2.76 28.86
C THR A 57 42.18 -1.47 29.68
N THR A 58 41.97 -1.64 30.98
CA THR A 58 41.20 -0.76 31.89
C THR A 58 41.72 0.65 32.15
N LYS A 59 42.89 1.03 31.63
CA LYS A 59 43.42 2.41 31.73
C LYS A 59 43.59 3.14 30.39
N ALA A 60 43.61 2.42 29.26
CA ALA A 60 43.74 3.04 27.93
C ALA A 60 42.38 3.43 27.34
N THR A 61 41.31 2.70 27.68
CA THR A 61 39.97 2.78 27.07
C THR A 61 39.43 4.21 26.94
N LYS A 62 39.51 5.03 28.00
CA LYS A 62 38.91 6.38 28.01
C LYS A 62 39.67 7.38 27.12
N ALA A 63 41.00 7.26 27.02
CA ALA A 63 41.80 8.10 26.13
C ALA A 63 41.52 7.76 24.65
N VAL A 64 41.40 6.47 24.34
CA VAL A 64 41.06 5.98 23.01
C VAL A 64 39.63 6.38 22.60
N GLN A 65 38.65 6.28 23.51
CA GLN A 65 37.28 6.78 23.26
C GLN A 65 37.24 8.28 23.00
N LEU A 66 37.97 9.09 23.78
CA LEU A 66 38.09 10.54 23.55
C LEU A 66 38.75 10.87 22.20
N TRP A 67 39.77 10.10 21.81
CA TRP A 67 40.41 10.25 20.50
C TRP A 67 39.43 9.92 19.36
N LEU A 68 38.65 8.84 19.47
CA LEU A 68 37.61 8.49 18.49
C LEU A 68 36.48 9.53 18.41
N LYS A 69 36.00 10.07 19.54
CA LYS A 69 35.01 11.17 19.56
C LYS A 69 35.57 12.42 18.86
N ARG A 70 36.85 12.74 19.06
CA ARG A 70 37.52 13.85 18.36
C ARG A 70 37.69 13.59 16.85
N LEU A 71 38.13 12.41 16.46
CA LEU A 71 38.33 12.05 15.05
C LEU A 71 36.99 12.02 14.29
N ARG A 72 35.92 11.55 14.94
CA ARG A 72 34.54 11.67 14.43
C ARG A 72 34.16 13.13 14.16
N SER A 73 34.51 14.07 15.04
CA SER A 73 34.23 15.50 14.81
C SER A 73 34.97 16.03 13.59
N ILE A 74 36.28 15.74 13.47
CA ILE A 74 37.08 16.17 12.30
C ILE A 74 36.53 15.57 11.00
N ALA A 75 36.05 14.34 11.03
CA ALA A 75 35.41 13.70 9.88
C ALA A 75 34.09 14.40 9.48
N ARG A 76 33.26 14.82 10.46
CA ARG A 76 32.06 15.65 10.18
C ARG A 76 32.43 17.00 9.57
N ASP A 77 33.45 17.68 10.11
CA ASP A 77 33.92 18.96 9.57
C ASP A 77 34.42 18.80 8.12
N ALA A 78 35.16 17.72 7.83
CA ALA A 78 35.57 17.36 6.47
C ALA A 78 34.36 17.13 5.55
N GLU A 79 33.36 16.39 6.02
CA GLU A 79 32.15 16.11 5.23
C GLU A 79 31.38 17.39 4.88
N ILE A 80 31.18 18.28 5.85
CA ILE A 80 30.53 19.58 5.68
C ILE A 80 31.28 20.40 4.63
N VAL A 81 32.61 20.52 4.76
CA VAL A 81 33.46 21.29 3.84
C VAL A 81 33.39 20.75 2.40
N LEU A 82 33.36 19.43 2.22
CA LEU A 82 33.25 18.80 0.90
C LEU A 82 31.86 18.98 0.27
N ASP A 83 30.79 18.93 1.07
CA ASP A 83 29.43 19.19 0.59
C ASP A 83 29.21 20.68 0.24
N ASP A 84 29.78 21.60 1.02
CA ASP A 84 29.76 23.05 0.79
C ASP A 84 30.53 23.39 -0.51
N PHE A 85 31.63 22.67 -0.79
CA PHE A 85 32.34 22.73 -2.07
C PHE A 85 31.52 22.18 -3.23
N ARG A 86 30.94 20.98 -3.08
CA ARG A 86 30.06 20.35 -4.08
C ARG A 86 28.90 21.27 -4.46
N TYR A 87 28.26 21.90 -3.47
CA TYR A 87 27.18 22.87 -3.67
C TYR A 87 27.62 24.03 -4.58
N GLU A 88 28.79 24.64 -4.35
CA GLU A 88 29.26 25.75 -5.18
C GLU A 88 29.71 25.31 -6.58
N VAL A 89 30.25 24.10 -6.75
CA VAL A 89 30.51 23.51 -8.08
C VAL A 89 29.20 23.41 -8.89
N LEU A 90 28.13 22.94 -8.25
CA LEU A 90 26.79 22.83 -8.86
C LEU A 90 26.17 24.20 -9.14
N ARG A 91 26.27 25.16 -8.21
CA ARG A 91 25.84 26.55 -8.40
C ARG A 91 26.55 27.21 -9.58
N GLN A 92 27.86 26.96 -9.74
CA GLN A 92 28.63 27.43 -10.90
C GLN A 92 28.17 26.75 -12.20
N LYS A 93 27.86 25.43 -12.18
CA LYS A 93 27.31 24.70 -13.33
C LYS A 93 25.97 25.32 -13.79
N VAL A 94 25.08 25.67 -12.86
CA VAL A 94 23.81 26.38 -13.16
C VAL A 94 24.07 27.79 -13.71
N LYS A 95 24.93 28.60 -13.09
CA LYS A 95 25.28 29.95 -13.60
C LYS A 95 25.87 29.90 -15.01
N ASN A 96 26.79 28.96 -15.27
CA ASN A 96 27.49 28.84 -16.55
C ASN A 96 26.63 28.29 -17.71
N ARG A 97 25.40 27.80 -17.44
CA ARG A 97 24.40 27.56 -18.50
C ARG A 97 24.00 28.86 -19.22
N LYS A 98 24.19 30.02 -18.57
CA LYS A 98 23.91 31.36 -19.15
C LYS A 98 25.19 31.93 -19.75
N ARG A 99 25.13 32.34 -21.02
CA ARG A 99 26.28 32.64 -21.90
C ARG A 99 27.02 33.98 -21.61
N ASP A 100 26.82 34.58 -20.44
CA ASP A 100 27.36 35.92 -20.10
C ASP A 100 28.83 35.90 -19.67
N LYS A 101 29.73 35.63 -20.64
CA LYS A 101 31.18 35.53 -20.42
C LYS A 101 31.86 36.78 -19.83
N VAL A 102 31.20 37.95 -19.82
CA VAL A 102 31.85 39.25 -19.54
C VAL A 102 31.55 39.80 -18.13
N ARG A 103 30.48 39.34 -17.45
CA ARG A 103 30.09 39.89 -16.12
C ARG A 103 30.58 39.10 -14.90
N ASN A 104 31.22 37.95 -15.09
CA ASN A 104 31.66 37.06 -14.00
C ASN A 104 32.87 37.57 -13.16
N PHE A 105 33.47 38.71 -13.50
CA PHE A 105 34.65 39.25 -12.80
C PHE A 105 34.35 40.29 -11.69
N PHE A 106 33.17 40.92 -11.68
CA PHE A 106 32.89 42.09 -10.81
C PHE A 106 31.62 41.95 -9.95
N SER A 107 31.28 40.72 -9.55
CA SER A 107 30.24 40.43 -8.54
C SER A 107 30.87 40.06 -7.21
N SER A 108 30.18 40.35 -6.09
CA SER A 108 30.56 39.92 -4.73
C SER A 108 30.69 38.41 -4.56
N SER A 109 30.22 37.59 -5.52
CA SER A 109 30.55 36.17 -5.66
C SER A 109 31.82 35.95 -6.52
N ASN A 110 32.97 36.50 -6.12
CA ASN A 110 34.23 36.30 -6.87
C ASN A 110 34.69 34.82 -6.77
N PRO A 111 34.82 34.07 -7.88
CA PRO A 111 35.24 32.67 -7.86
C PRO A 111 36.58 32.44 -7.16
N ILE A 112 37.47 33.43 -7.20
CA ILE A 112 38.80 33.37 -6.56
C ILE A 112 38.67 33.46 -5.03
N SER A 113 37.80 34.33 -4.50
CA SER A 113 37.60 34.48 -3.05
C SER A 113 37.06 33.20 -2.42
N PHE A 114 36.07 32.56 -3.06
CA PHE A 114 35.53 31.29 -2.59
C PHE A 114 36.56 30.16 -2.67
N ARG A 115 37.38 30.11 -3.74
CA ARG A 115 38.49 29.14 -3.85
C ARG A 115 39.50 29.29 -2.71
N ILE A 116 39.82 30.53 -2.30
CA ILE A 116 40.71 30.80 -1.17
C ILE A 116 40.05 30.39 0.16
N GLU A 117 38.78 30.75 0.37
CA GLU A 117 38.01 30.34 1.55
C GLU A 117 37.98 28.81 1.69
N MET A 118 37.67 28.09 0.61
CA MET A 118 37.60 26.63 0.60
C MET A 118 38.97 25.98 0.78
N ALA A 119 40.02 26.49 0.15
CA ALA A 119 41.39 26.03 0.37
C ALA A 119 41.80 26.16 1.85
N ASN A 120 41.40 27.25 2.50
CA ASN A 120 41.66 27.45 3.93
C ASN A 120 40.83 26.48 4.79
N LYS A 121 39.55 26.23 4.48
CA LYS A 121 38.73 25.23 5.18
C LYS A 121 39.34 23.82 5.07
N ILE A 122 39.73 23.39 3.86
CA ILE A 122 40.37 22.09 3.61
C ILE A 122 41.70 21.97 4.38
N LYS A 123 42.51 23.03 4.41
CA LYS A 123 43.76 23.07 5.20
C LYS A 123 43.53 22.98 6.70
N ASN A 124 42.49 23.63 7.22
CA ASN A 124 42.13 23.53 8.64
C ASN A 124 41.72 22.10 9.02
N VAL A 125 40.99 21.40 8.15
CA VAL A 125 40.64 19.98 8.32
C VAL A 125 41.89 19.09 8.29
N SER A 126 42.76 19.23 7.28
CA SER A 126 44.03 18.48 7.19
C SER A 126 44.93 18.72 8.41
N ALA A 127 45.10 19.97 8.86
CA ALA A 127 45.85 20.30 10.08
C ALA A 127 45.24 19.70 11.36
N SER A 128 43.90 19.66 11.45
CA SER A 128 43.20 19.02 12.58
C SER A 128 43.41 17.50 12.58
N LEU A 129 43.47 16.90 11.38
CA LEU A 129 43.75 15.47 11.18
C LEU A 129 45.20 15.13 11.52
N GLU A 130 46.18 15.95 11.10
CA GLU A 130 47.58 15.84 11.52
C GLU A 130 47.76 15.96 13.04
N GLU A 131 47.01 16.85 13.70
CA GLU A 131 47.04 16.96 15.17
C GLU A 131 46.46 15.71 15.85
N ALA A 132 45.40 15.12 15.29
CA ALA A 132 44.84 13.86 15.75
C ALA A 132 45.80 12.68 15.50
N TYR A 133 46.58 12.69 14.42
CA TYR A 133 47.59 11.68 14.10
C TYR A 133 48.72 11.70 15.14
N ARG A 134 49.28 12.89 15.41
CA ARG A 134 50.30 13.08 16.45
C ARG A 134 49.81 12.66 17.84
N LYS A 135 48.51 12.80 18.12
CA LYS A 135 47.88 12.32 19.37
C LYS A 135 47.65 10.81 19.40
N ALA A 136 47.42 10.16 18.25
CA ALA A 136 47.34 8.70 18.16
C ALA A 136 48.67 8.03 18.53
N ASP A 137 49.78 8.58 18.03
CA ASP A 137 51.15 8.13 18.33
C ASP A 137 51.49 8.28 19.82
N GLN A 138 51.11 9.42 20.44
CA GLN A 138 51.23 9.65 21.89
C GLN A 138 50.38 8.70 22.76
N ILE A 139 49.37 8.04 22.19
CA ILE A 139 48.51 7.05 22.86
C ILE A 139 48.96 5.61 22.50
N GLY A 140 49.92 5.45 21.59
CA GLY A 140 50.57 4.18 21.26
C GLY A 140 49.83 3.31 20.24
N LEU A 141 49.17 3.91 19.24
CA LEU A 141 48.38 3.16 18.24
C LEU A 141 49.22 2.63 17.05
N GLN A 142 49.06 1.35 16.66
CA GLN A 142 49.73 0.65 15.55
C GLN A 142 48.89 -0.51 14.93
N PRO A 143 48.79 -0.65 13.58
CA PRO A 143 47.75 -1.46 12.91
C PRO A 143 47.86 -3.00 13.06
N VAL A 144 46.78 -3.70 13.47
CA VAL A 144 46.34 -5.11 13.14
C VAL A 144 45.06 -5.52 13.96
N GLN A 145 44.41 -6.66 13.66
CA GLN A 145 42.94 -6.93 13.74
C GLN A 145 42.30 -7.50 15.06
N LEU A 146 41.13 -6.93 15.46
CA LEU A 146 39.84 -7.46 16.05
C LEU A 146 39.80 -8.59 17.14
N PRO A 147 38.71 -8.72 17.98
CA PRO A 147 37.48 -7.92 18.18
C PRO A 147 37.13 -7.54 19.66
N MET A 148 35.92 -6.99 19.94
CA MET A 148 35.42 -6.55 21.28
C MET A 148 33.89 -6.77 21.52
N SER A 149 33.42 -6.56 22.77
CA SER A 149 32.05 -6.77 23.30
C SER A 149 31.26 -5.49 23.73
N SER A 150 30.12 -5.63 24.43
CA SER A 150 28.90 -4.80 24.39
C SER A 150 28.46 -4.01 25.66
N ALA A 151 27.42 -3.15 25.54
CA ALA A 151 26.53 -2.67 26.63
C ALA A 151 25.18 -2.07 26.09
N ASP A 152 24.11 -2.05 26.92
CA ASP A 152 22.68 -1.82 26.58
C ASP A 152 22.11 -0.40 26.79
N HIS A 153 20.92 -0.11 26.20
CA HIS A 153 19.84 0.78 26.72
C HIS A 153 18.45 0.45 26.06
N LYS A 154 17.31 0.95 26.62
CA LYS A 154 15.89 0.51 26.40
C LYS A 154 14.93 1.62 25.85
N GLN A 155 13.66 1.24 25.56
CA GLN A 155 12.44 2.01 25.10
C GLN A 155 12.18 1.99 23.57
N ASP A 156 10.97 2.08 22.97
CA ASP A 156 9.53 1.80 23.33
C ASP A 156 8.86 1.13 22.08
N ARG A 157 7.66 0.50 22.14
CA ARG A 157 7.13 -0.44 21.08
C ARG A 157 5.61 -0.37 20.77
N SER A 158 5.15 -0.89 19.62
CA SER A 158 3.75 -1.10 19.21
C SER A 158 3.58 -2.46 18.46
N THR A 159 2.37 -2.87 18.01
CA THR A 159 2.13 -4.08 17.16
C THR A 159 0.74 -4.08 16.48
N ASP A 160 0.65 -4.64 15.27
CA ASP A 160 -0.58 -4.77 14.43
C ASP A 160 -1.20 -6.20 14.42
N PRO A 161 -2.47 -6.38 14.01
CA PRO A 161 -3.19 -7.66 14.08
C PRO A 161 -2.99 -8.68 12.93
N PHE A 162 -2.12 -8.43 11.93
CA PHE A 162 -2.00 -9.29 10.73
C PHE A 162 -0.79 -10.24 10.69
N VAL A 163 -1.02 -11.48 10.20
CA VAL A 163 -0.02 -12.57 9.98
C VAL A 163 -0.16 -13.17 8.59
N ASP A 164 0.98 -13.40 7.95
CA ASP A 164 1.16 -14.29 6.80
C ASP A 164 1.28 -15.75 7.28
N GLU A 165 0.25 -16.55 6.99
CA GLU A 165 0.13 -17.97 7.38
C GLU A 165 1.13 -18.87 6.67
N SER A 166 1.69 -18.46 5.52
CA SER A 166 2.64 -19.28 4.75
C SER A 166 3.98 -19.52 5.48
N GLN A 167 4.22 -18.80 6.58
CA GLN A 167 5.44 -18.88 7.39
C GLN A 167 5.23 -19.28 8.85
N THR A 168 4.02 -19.73 9.22
CA THR A 168 3.70 -20.21 10.57
C THR A 168 3.72 -21.74 10.63
N VAL A 169 4.32 -22.30 11.68
CA VAL A 169 4.51 -23.75 11.83
C VAL A 169 4.35 -24.15 13.29
N GLY A 170 3.52 -25.15 13.60
CA GLY A 170 3.60 -25.90 14.86
C GLY A 170 3.02 -25.18 16.07
N ARG A 171 1.89 -24.47 15.89
CA ARG A 171 1.17 -23.74 16.96
C ARG A 171 -0.32 -24.09 17.03
N GLU A 172 -0.75 -25.12 16.31
CA GLU A 172 -2.15 -25.50 16.12
C GLU A 172 -2.79 -25.97 17.44
N VAL A 173 -1.99 -26.57 18.32
CA VAL A 173 -2.41 -27.03 19.65
C VAL A 173 -2.65 -25.83 20.58
N GLU A 174 -1.74 -24.87 20.63
CA GLU A 174 -1.88 -23.67 21.46
C GLU A 174 -3.00 -22.76 20.97
N VAL A 175 -3.22 -22.64 19.65
CA VAL A 175 -4.42 -21.98 19.09
C VAL A 175 -5.67 -22.66 19.64
N SER A 176 -5.79 -23.98 19.51
CA SER A 176 -6.95 -24.74 19.98
C SER A 176 -7.21 -24.58 21.48
N GLN A 177 -6.15 -24.51 22.31
CA GLN A 177 -6.24 -24.26 23.75
C GLN A 177 -6.76 -22.86 24.07
N VAL A 178 -6.24 -21.82 23.41
CA VAL A 178 -6.68 -20.44 23.65
C VAL A 178 -8.10 -20.21 23.10
N VAL A 179 -8.45 -20.78 21.93
CA VAL A 179 -9.79 -20.71 21.33
C VAL A 179 -10.84 -21.36 22.23
N SER A 180 -10.61 -22.59 22.72
CA SER A 180 -11.54 -23.26 23.63
C SER A 180 -11.72 -22.51 24.97
N THR A 181 -10.66 -21.87 25.47
CA THR A 181 -10.70 -20.98 26.64
C THR A 181 -11.46 -19.67 26.36
N LEU A 182 -11.36 -19.13 25.14
CA LEU A 182 -12.10 -17.94 24.71
C LEU A 182 -13.60 -18.20 24.52
N ILE A 183 -14.01 -19.45 24.25
CA ILE A 183 -15.43 -19.80 24.00
C ILE A 183 -16.13 -20.38 25.25
N SER A 184 -15.39 -20.82 26.27
CA SER A 184 -15.98 -21.40 27.50
C SER A 184 -16.72 -20.38 28.39
N SER A 185 -17.80 -20.79 29.04
CA SER A 185 -18.66 -19.93 29.89
C SER A 185 -18.37 -20.02 31.40
N ASP A 186 -17.37 -20.79 31.83
CA ASP A 186 -17.12 -21.18 33.23
C ASP A 186 -16.47 -20.10 34.14
N TYR A 187 -16.57 -18.81 33.80
CA TYR A 187 -15.90 -17.73 34.53
C TYR A 187 -16.81 -17.01 35.53
N LYS A 188 -16.42 -17.03 36.82
CA LYS A 188 -17.11 -16.33 37.93
C LYS A 188 -16.76 -14.83 38.06
N LYS A 189 -16.04 -14.24 37.10
CA LYS A 189 -15.63 -12.82 37.12
C LYS A 189 -16.35 -12.06 36.02
N ASP A 190 -16.80 -10.84 36.31
CA ASP A 190 -17.58 -9.99 35.40
C ASP A 190 -16.87 -9.58 34.09
N LEU A 191 -15.54 -9.80 33.99
CA LEU A 191 -14.77 -9.64 32.75
C LEU A 191 -13.47 -10.48 32.84
N PRO A 192 -13.44 -11.72 32.30
CA PRO A 192 -12.26 -12.58 32.40
C PRO A 192 -11.12 -12.09 31.49
N VAL A 193 -9.90 -12.21 32.01
CA VAL A 193 -8.64 -11.92 31.28
C VAL A 193 -7.94 -13.24 31.02
N ILE A 194 -7.54 -13.48 29.77
CA ILE A 194 -6.75 -14.62 29.34
C ILE A 194 -5.39 -14.06 28.90
N SER A 195 -4.28 -14.54 29.47
CA SER A 195 -2.94 -14.01 29.15
C SER A 195 -2.06 -15.05 28.49
N ILE A 196 -1.48 -14.68 27.34
CA ILE A 196 -0.39 -15.40 26.68
C ILE A 196 0.94 -14.82 27.18
N VAL A 197 1.72 -15.62 27.91
CA VAL A 197 2.98 -15.18 28.52
C VAL A 197 4.17 -15.91 27.91
N GLY A 198 5.21 -15.17 27.56
CA GLY A 198 6.39 -15.69 26.89
C GLY A 198 7.41 -14.62 26.49
N MET A 199 8.65 -15.03 26.27
CA MET A 199 9.79 -14.17 25.93
C MET A 199 9.59 -13.43 24.59
N GLY A 200 10.40 -12.38 24.38
CA GLY A 200 10.44 -11.64 23.11
C GLY A 200 10.83 -12.55 21.94
N GLY A 201 10.15 -12.42 20.80
CA GLY A 201 10.42 -13.22 19.59
C GLY A 201 9.91 -14.67 19.59
N GLN A 202 9.18 -15.11 20.63
CA GLN A 202 8.56 -16.47 20.69
C GLN A 202 7.30 -16.65 19.84
N GLY A 203 6.71 -15.57 19.31
CA GLY A 203 5.49 -15.62 18.51
C GLY A 203 4.18 -15.41 19.28
N LYS A 204 4.19 -14.71 20.43
CA LYS A 204 2.95 -14.40 21.19
C LYS A 204 1.91 -13.64 20.37
N THR A 205 2.33 -12.52 19.77
CA THR A 205 1.51 -11.71 18.86
C THR A 205 0.99 -12.60 17.72
N THR A 206 1.86 -13.40 17.11
CA THR A 206 1.49 -14.38 16.07
C THR A 206 0.42 -15.38 16.53
N LEU A 207 0.52 -15.92 17.76
CA LEU A 207 -0.51 -16.79 18.33
C LEU A 207 -1.83 -16.05 18.54
N ALA A 208 -1.80 -14.84 19.10
CA ALA A 208 -3.01 -14.03 19.30
C ALA A 208 -3.69 -13.68 17.97
N GLN A 209 -2.91 -13.36 16.93
CA GLN A 209 -3.39 -13.06 15.59
C GLN A 209 -3.98 -14.31 14.89
N LEU A 210 -3.38 -15.49 15.05
CA LEU A 210 -3.94 -16.76 14.57
C LEU A 210 -5.27 -17.10 15.29
N VAL A 211 -5.34 -16.91 16.61
CA VAL A 211 -6.56 -17.09 17.40
C VAL A 211 -7.68 -16.14 16.94
N LEU A 212 -7.36 -14.90 16.57
CA LEU A 212 -8.34 -13.95 16.03
C LEU A 212 -8.86 -14.30 14.63
N LYS A 213 -8.10 -15.09 13.86
CA LYS A 213 -8.51 -15.62 12.55
C LYS A 213 -9.34 -16.89 12.65
N ASP A 214 -9.42 -17.53 13.82
CA ASP A 214 -10.20 -18.76 14.00
C ASP A 214 -11.70 -18.47 13.83
N ASP A 215 -12.32 -19.18 12.90
CA ASP A 215 -13.74 -19.13 12.56
C ASP A 215 -14.67 -19.20 13.78
N SER A 216 -14.27 -19.93 14.82
CA SER A 216 -15.02 -20.13 16.06
C SER A 216 -15.01 -18.87 16.92
N VAL A 217 -13.88 -18.15 16.95
CA VAL A 217 -13.73 -16.87 17.67
C VAL A 217 -14.47 -15.75 16.93
N VAL A 218 -14.31 -15.68 15.61
CA VAL A 218 -15.01 -14.69 14.75
C VAL A 218 -16.53 -14.81 14.85
N LYS A 219 -17.08 -16.02 15.03
CA LYS A 219 -18.52 -16.25 15.20
C LYS A 219 -19.03 -16.02 16.64
N HIS A 220 -18.15 -15.95 17.65
CA HIS A 220 -18.54 -15.85 19.06
C HIS A 220 -18.63 -14.39 19.57
N PHE A 221 -17.83 -13.47 19.03
CA PHE A 221 -17.78 -12.07 19.47
C PHE A 221 -18.33 -11.10 18.42
N ASP A 222 -19.30 -10.23 18.78
CA ASP A 222 -19.83 -9.19 17.86
C ASP A 222 -18.77 -8.15 17.44
N LYS A 223 -17.76 -7.93 18.29
CA LYS A 223 -16.66 -6.97 18.06
C LYS A 223 -15.32 -7.49 18.57
N THR A 224 -14.32 -7.47 17.69
CA THR A 224 -12.91 -7.62 18.03
C THR A 224 -12.24 -6.25 18.02
N ILE A 225 -11.46 -5.94 19.06
CA ILE A 225 -10.75 -4.67 19.22
C ILE A 225 -9.28 -5.00 19.49
N TRP A 226 -8.36 -4.52 18.66
CA TRP A 226 -6.91 -4.72 18.86
C TRP A 226 -6.26 -3.44 19.35
N VAL A 227 -5.56 -3.50 20.47
CA VAL A 227 -4.82 -2.37 21.05
C VAL A 227 -3.45 -2.84 21.50
N CYS A 228 -2.38 -2.35 20.87
CA CYS A 228 -1.05 -2.49 21.43
C CYS A 228 -0.82 -1.49 22.59
N VAL A 229 -0.28 -2.00 23.70
CA VAL A 229 -0.09 -1.28 24.96
C VAL A 229 1.36 -0.82 25.08
N SER A 230 1.58 0.50 25.00
CA SER A 230 2.89 1.14 25.22
C SER A 230 3.25 1.20 26.71
N ASP A 231 4.55 1.31 27.02
CA ASP A 231 5.10 1.44 28.39
C ASP A 231 4.41 2.57 29.21
N ASP A 232 3.93 3.64 28.56
CA ASP A 232 3.07 4.66 29.19
C ASP A 232 1.60 4.19 29.32
N PHE A 233 1.28 3.47 30.40
CA PHE A 233 -0.04 2.86 30.66
C PHE A 233 -1.16 3.87 31.04
N LYS A 234 -1.36 4.92 30.26
CA LYS A 234 -2.46 5.87 30.49
C LYS A 234 -3.79 5.29 30.00
N VAL A 235 -4.67 4.93 30.94
CA VAL A 235 -6.03 4.42 30.68
C VAL A 235 -6.81 5.28 29.66
N GLY A 236 -6.66 6.61 29.67
CA GLY A 236 -7.26 7.50 28.68
C GLY A 236 -6.76 7.30 27.25
N ARG A 237 -5.44 7.08 27.06
CA ARG A 237 -4.85 6.76 25.74
C ARG A 237 -5.36 5.41 25.23
N LEU A 238 -5.47 4.40 26.11
CA LEU A 238 -5.97 3.06 25.75
C LEU A 238 -7.44 3.07 25.32
N LEU A 239 -8.32 3.79 26.04
CA LEU A 239 -9.72 3.95 25.66
C LEU A 239 -9.87 4.68 24.31
N ASN A 240 -8.98 5.64 24.00
CA ASN A 240 -8.98 6.29 22.70
C ASN A 240 -8.53 5.34 21.56
N LYS A 241 -7.48 4.52 21.78
CA LYS A 241 -7.08 3.47 20.82
C LYS A 241 -8.21 2.46 20.56
N MET A 242 -8.96 2.07 21.60
CA MET A 242 -10.15 1.21 21.44
C MET A 242 -11.22 1.85 20.54
N LEU A 243 -11.47 3.16 20.69
CA LEU A 243 -12.43 3.90 19.86
C LEU A 243 -11.95 4.00 18.40
N GLN A 244 -10.68 4.33 18.18
CA GLN A 244 -10.06 4.37 16.85
C GLN A 244 -10.19 3.02 16.12
N SER A 245 -9.89 1.91 16.81
CA SER A 245 -10.06 0.54 16.28
C SER A 245 -11.51 0.18 15.93
N LEU A 246 -12.51 0.90 16.45
CA LEU A 246 -13.94 0.71 16.14
C LEU A 246 -14.47 1.67 15.07
N GLU A 247 -13.77 2.76 14.76
CA GLU A 247 -14.26 3.83 13.88
C GLU A 247 -13.51 3.97 12.55
N GLY A 248 -12.24 3.55 12.48
CA GLY A 248 -11.42 3.72 11.27
C GLY A 248 -11.14 5.19 10.91
N LYS A 249 -11.42 6.13 11.81
CA LYS A 249 -11.13 7.56 11.72
C LYS A 249 -10.68 8.07 13.09
N ASN A 250 -9.87 9.13 13.09
CA ASN A 250 -9.46 9.79 14.32
C ASN A 250 -10.62 10.65 14.87
N ALA A 251 -11.36 10.14 15.85
CA ALA A 251 -12.20 10.96 16.71
C ALA A 251 -11.37 11.53 17.86
N GLU A 252 -11.25 12.85 17.90
CA GLU A 252 -10.40 13.56 18.85
C GLU A 252 -11.21 14.02 20.06
N MET A 253 -11.14 13.27 21.17
CA MET A 253 -11.69 13.69 22.46
C MET A 253 -10.72 13.45 23.61
N THR A 254 -10.41 14.51 24.34
CA THR A 254 -9.46 14.50 25.46
C THR A 254 -10.08 14.12 26.81
N ASN A 255 -11.41 14.15 26.95
CA ASN A 255 -12.09 13.79 28.20
C ASN A 255 -12.38 12.29 28.29
N THR A 256 -11.75 11.62 29.25
CA THR A 256 -11.95 10.19 29.58
C THR A 256 -13.42 9.83 29.83
N GLU A 257 -14.24 10.73 30.37
CA GLU A 257 -15.68 10.47 30.58
C GLU A 257 -16.47 10.47 29.26
N ALA A 258 -16.07 11.29 28.29
CA ALA A 258 -16.67 11.31 26.96
C ALA A 258 -16.28 10.06 26.15
N LEU A 259 -15.01 9.63 26.24
CA LEU A 259 -14.55 8.36 25.67
C LEU A 259 -15.32 7.17 26.25
N VAL A 260 -15.52 7.12 27.57
CA VAL A 260 -16.35 6.08 28.21
C VAL A 260 -17.79 6.11 27.69
N ARG A 261 -18.41 7.29 27.53
CA ARG A 261 -19.78 7.39 26.99
C ARG A 261 -19.92 6.92 25.54
N GLN A 262 -18.98 7.24 24.65
CA GLN A 262 -19.04 6.75 23.28
C GLN A 262 -18.76 5.24 23.19
N LEU A 263 -17.83 4.72 24.00
CA LEU A 263 -17.62 3.28 24.10
C LEU A 263 -18.86 2.58 24.69
N GLN A 264 -19.55 3.17 25.66
CA GLN A 264 -20.86 2.70 26.15
C GLN A 264 -21.87 2.62 25.00
N GLU A 265 -22.07 3.68 24.22
CA GLU A 265 -23.01 3.68 23.10
C GLU A 265 -22.72 2.58 22.05
N LYS A 266 -21.44 2.22 21.88
CA LYS A 266 -21.01 1.25 20.87
C LYS A 266 -21.00 -0.20 21.34
N LEU A 267 -20.60 -0.45 22.59
CA LEU A 267 -20.32 -1.80 23.12
C LEU A 267 -21.40 -2.31 24.09
N LYS A 268 -22.25 -1.44 24.64
CA LYS A 268 -23.28 -1.84 25.61
C LYS A 268 -24.22 -2.90 25.03
N GLY A 269 -24.24 -4.06 25.69
CA GLY A 269 -25.08 -5.20 25.34
C GLY A 269 -24.53 -6.11 24.23
N LYS A 270 -23.33 -5.85 23.70
CA LYS A 270 -22.68 -6.69 22.68
C LYS A 270 -21.56 -7.53 23.29
N SER A 271 -21.29 -8.71 22.74
CA SER A 271 -20.11 -9.49 23.10
C SER A 271 -18.88 -8.89 22.41
N TYR A 272 -17.80 -8.67 23.15
CA TYR A 272 -16.57 -8.14 22.57
C TYR A 272 -15.31 -8.84 23.08
N LEU A 273 -14.34 -8.99 22.19
CA LEU A 273 -12.99 -9.45 22.49
C LEU A 273 -12.03 -8.28 22.39
N LEU A 274 -11.50 -7.84 23.53
CA LEU A 274 -10.46 -6.82 23.60
C LEU A 274 -9.09 -7.50 23.65
N VAL A 275 -8.29 -7.34 22.61
CA VAL A 275 -6.91 -7.82 22.58
C VAL A 275 -5.95 -6.70 22.96
N LEU A 276 -5.15 -6.95 24.00
CA LEU A 276 -4.15 -6.06 24.56
C LEU A 276 -2.76 -6.68 24.36
N ASP A 277 -2.06 -6.28 23.30
CA ASP A 277 -0.78 -6.90 22.92
C ASP A 277 0.42 -6.23 23.61
N ASP A 278 1.40 -7.07 23.96
CA ASP A 278 2.69 -6.77 24.61
C ASP A 278 2.64 -5.81 25.81
N ILE A 279 1.87 -6.18 26.83
CA ILE A 279 1.69 -5.43 28.07
C ILE A 279 2.93 -5.50 28.98
N TRP A 280 3.31 -4.37 29.58
CA TRP A 280 4.43 -4.25 30.51
C TRP A 280 4.09 -3.73 31.91
N ASN A 281 2.89 -3.18 32.14
CA ASN A 281 2.59 -2.51 33.41
C ASN A 281 2.30 -3.51 34.54
N GLU A 282 3.10 -3.43 35.61
CA GLU A 282 2.97 -4.20 36.85
C GLU A 282 2.08 -3.49 37.90
N ASP A 283 1.68 -2.24 37.69
CA ASP A 283 0.84 -1.49 38.63
C ASP A 283 -0.61 -2.04 38.67
N ARG A 284 -0.96 -2.61 39.83
CA ARG A 284 -2.27 -3.21 40.09
C ARG A 284 -3.38 -2.17 40.24
N GLU A 285 -3.12 -0.98 40.80
CA GLU A 285 -4.14 0.04 41.01
C GLU A 285 -4.59 0.66 39.68
N GLU A 286 -3.67 0.83 38.74
CA GLU A 286 -4.00 1.27 37.38
C GLU A 286 -4.81 0.22 36.62
N TRP A 287 -4.48 -1.07 36.76
CA TRP A 287 -5.27 -2.18 36.21
C TRP A 287 -6.67 -2.27 36.81
N ASP A 288 -6.82 -2.13 38.13
CA ASP A 288 -8.12 -2.07 38.80
C ASP A 288 -8.88 -0.78 38.44
N GLY A 289 -8.20 0.30 38.09
CA GLY A 289 -8.76 1.50 37.46
C GLY A 289 -9.31 1.24 36.05
N MET A 290 -8.53 0.62 35.17
CA MET A 290 -8.94 0.25 33.81
C MET A 290 -10.12 -0.73 33.83
N ARG A 291 -10.03 -1.79 34.66
CA ARG A 291 -11.10 -2.79 34.84
C ARG A 291 -12.42 -2.15 35.26
N ARG A 292 -12.40 -1.22 36.22
CA ARG A 292 -13.60 -0.46 36.62
C ARG A 292 -14.20 0.36 35.47
N ARG A 293 -13.39 0.97 34.62
CA ARG A 293 -13.89 1.73 33.45
C ARG A 293 -14.44 0.81 32.35
N LEU A 294 -13.81 -0.34 32.09
CA LEU A 294 -14.32 -1.34 31.15
C LEU A 294 -15.66 -1.93 31.62
N LEU A 295 -15.79 -2.25 32.91
CA LEU A 295 -17.08 -2.68 33.49
C LEU A 295 -18.14 -1.57 33.41
N ALA A 296 -17.75 -0.31 33.62
CA ALA A 296 -18.66 0.83 33.45
C ALA A 296 -19.08 1.08 31.99
N ILE A 297 -18.27 0.66 31.01
CA ILE A 297 -18.64 0.72 29.58
C ILE A 297 -19.80 -0.24 29.29
N GLY A 298 -19.83 -1.39 29.96
CA GLY A 298 -20.86 -2.41 29.79
C GLY A 298 -20.69 -3.19 28.49
N GLY A 299 -20.65 -4.52 28.61
CA GLY A 299 -20.72 -5.47 27.50
C GLY A 299 -21.71 -6.59 27.83
N ALA A 300 -21.86 -7.54 26.94
CA ALA A 300 -22.49 -8.81 27.29
C ALA A 300 -21.60 -9.57 28.31
N PRO A 301 -22.16 -10.45 29.16
CA PRO A 301 -21.38 -11.29 30.08
C PRO A 301 -20.35 -12.19 29.39
N GLU A 302 -20.50 -12.40 28.08
CA GLU A 302 -19.63 -13.18 27.21
C GLU A 302 -18.34 -12.45 26.80
N SER A 303 -18.25 -11.13 27.00
CA SER A 303 -17.07 -10.33 26.63
C SER A 303 -15.81 -10.78 27.38
N LYS A 304 -14.65 -10.77 26.69
CA LYS A 304 -13.36 -11.21 27.24
C LYS A 304 -12.21 -10.28 26.87
N ILE A 305 -11.13 -10.37 27.64
CA ILE A 305 -9.85 -9.72 27.33
C ILE A 305 -8.81 -10.79 27.02
N LEU A 306 -8.16 -10.70 25.87
CA LEU A 306 -6.95 -11.47 25.53
C LEU A 306 -5.75 -10.54 25.69
N ALA A 307 -4.82 -10.89 26.55
CA ALA A 307 -3.60 -10.12 26.80
C ALA A 307 -2.38 -10.91 26.33
N THR A 308 -1.35 -10.24 25.81
CA THR A 308 -0.01 -10.84 25.70
C THR A 308 1.00 -10.06 26.53
N THR A 309 1.94 -10.76 27.17
CA THR A 309 2.99 -10.12 27.99
C THR A 309 4.24 -10.99 28.07
N ARG A 310 5.34 -10.42 28.57
CA ARG A 310 6.64 -11.08 28.78
C ARG A 310 6.91 -11.43 30.24
N SER A 311 6.02 -11.02 31.15
CA SER A 311 6.18 -11.14 32.60
C SER A 311 4.99 -11.88 33.22
N ASP A 312 5.29 -12.82 34.13
CA ASP A 312 4.30 -13.48 34.97
C ASP A 312 3.75 -12.53 36.06
N GLU A 313 4.54 -11.53 36.47
CA GLU A 313 4.17 -10.46 37.40
C GLU A 313 3.08 -9.56 36.80
N VAL A 314 3.22 -9.12 35.54
CA VAL A 314 2.21 -8.36 34.79
C VAL A 314 0.91 -9.17 34.64
N ALA A 315 1.00 -10.45 34.30
CA ALA A 315 -0.16 -11.35 34.25
C ALA A 315 -0.84 -11.51 35.63
N SER A 316 -0.07 -11.47 36.71
CA SER A 316 -0.58 -11.50 38.08
C SER A 316 -1.27 -10.18 38.48
N ALA A 317 -0.70 -9.03 38.11
CA ALA A 317 -1.27 -7.70 38.33
C ALA A 317 -2.64 -7.53 37.64
N MET A 318 -2.78 -8.03 36.40
CA MET A 318 -4.06 -8.08 35.66
C MET A 318 -5.15 -8.95 36.32
N GLN A 319 -4.80 -9.78 37.32
CA GLN A 319 -5.68 -10.77 37.95
C GLN A 319 -6.25 -11.79 36.94
N THR A 320 -5.37 -12.26 36.06
CA THR A 320 -5.64 -13.19 34.96
C THR A 320 -6.44 -14.43 35.39
N SER A 321 -7.39 -14.83 34.56
CA SER A 321 -8.33 -15.94 34.78
C SER A 321 -7.89 -17.24 34.10
N HIS A 322 -7.12 -17.15 33.02
CA HIS A 322 -6.41 -18.28 32.42
C HIS A 322 -5.05 -17.82 31.88
N LEU A 323 -3.99 -18.58 32.16
CA LEU A 323 -2.61 -18.23 31.85
C LEU A 323 -2.01 -19.28 30.90
N GLN A 324 -1.92 -18.93 29.60
CA GLN A 324 -1.24 -19.73 28.61
C GLN A 324 0.24 -19.34 28.60
N ARG A 325 1.14 -20.23 29.02
CA ARG A 325 2.58 -20.03 28.79
C ARG A 325 2.95 -20.52 27.39
N LEU A 326 3.65 -19.69 26.64
CA LEU A 326 4.08 -20.01 25.29
C LEU A 326 5.49 -20.63 25.32
N ASP A 327 5.57 -21.92 25.07
CA ASP A 327 6.84 -22.62 24.98
C ASP A 327 7.60 -22.25 23.69
N ILE A 328 8.91 -22.55 23.68
CA ILE A 328 9.72 -22.53 22.46
C ILE A 328 9.24 -23.59 21.46
N LEU A 329 9.56 -23.42 20.17
CA LEU A 329 9.25 -24.44 19.17
C LEU A 329 9.99 -25.75 19.49
N SER A 330 9.34 -26.88 19.19
CA SER A 330 10.00 -28.19 19.23
C SER A 330 11.20 -28.25 18.28
N ASP A 331 12.12 -29.20 18.49
CA ASP A 331 13.27 -29.39 17.58
C ASP A 331 12.82 -29.63 16.13
N ASP A 332 11.71 -30.34 15.92
CA ASP A 332 11.18 -30.65 14.59
C ASP A 332 10.58 -29.42 13.90
N TYR A 333 9.71 -28.66 14.57
CA TYR A 333 9.15 -27.43 14.01
C TYR A 333 10.22 -26.32 13.84
N SER A 334 11.21 -26.28 14.73
CA SER A 334 12.40 -25.43 14.58
C SER A 334 13.21 -25.80 13.33
N CYS A 335 13.38 -27.10 13.06
CA CYS A 335 14.05 -27.60 11.86
C CYS A 335 13.24 -27.27 10.59
N MET A 336 11.92 -27.47 10.59
CA MET A 336 11.05 -27.10 9.46
C MET A 336 11.13 -25.59 9.14
N LEU A 337 10.97 -24.73 10.16
CA LEU A 337 11.05 -23.27 9.99
C LEU A 337 12.42 -22.83 9.46
N PHE A 338 13.49 -23.49 9.90
CA PHE A 338 14.84 -23.24 9.42
C PHE A 338 15.06 -23.69 7.97
N GLU A 339 14.70 -24.93 7.65
CA GLU A 339 14.91 -25.51 6.31
C GLU A 339 14.13 -24.73 5.24
N ASN A 340 12.90 -24.29 5.55
CA ASN A 340 12.09 -23.44 4.68
C ASN A 340 12.74 -22.09 4.33
N LEU A 341 13.73 -21.63 5.11
CA LEU A 341 14.41 -20.35 4.90
C LEU A 341 15.84 -20.52 4.35
N ALA A 342 16.62 -21.42 4.94
CA ALA A 342 18.02 -21.64 4.56
C ALA A 342 18.17 -22.33 3.19
N PHE A 343 17.18 -23.12 2.79
CA PHE A 343 17.16 -23.87 1.52
C PHE A 343 16.10 -23.37 0.54
N ALA A 344 15.58 -22.14 0.73
CA ALA A 344 14.66 -21.48 -0.20
C ALA A 344 15.30 -21.20 -1.58
N ASP A 345 14.49 -20.83 -2.58
CA ASP A 345 14.94 -20.58 -3.95
C ASP A 345 16.07 -19.53 -4.03
N GLY A 346 17.22 -19.96 -4.54
CA GLY A 346 18.46 -19.17 -4.62
C GLY A 346 19.45 -19.40 -3.46
N GLY A 347 19.05 -20.15 -2.43
CA GLY A 347 19.84 -20.50 -1.26
C GLY A 347 20.85 -21.63 -1.47
N ALA A 348 21.27 -22.26 -0.37
CA ALA A 348 22.18 -23.40 -0.40
C ALA A 348 21.50 -24.66 -0.97
N ARG A 349 22.26 -25.55 -1.62
CA ARG A 349 21.73 -26.87 -2.00
C ARG A 349 21.67 -27.76 -0.76
N ARG A 350 20.49 -28.32 -0.47
CA ARG A 350 20.30 -29.24 0.67
C ARG A 350 21.21 -30.47 0.55
N THR A 351 22.22 -30.56 1.41
CA THR A 351 23.11 -31.71 1.58
C THR A 351 23.09 -32.18 3.03
N GLN A 352 23.43 -33.43 3.30
CA GLN A 352 23.43 -33.96 4.67
C GLN A 352 24.38 -33.17 5.59
N ASP A 353 25.58 -32.84 5.10
CA ASP A 353 26.58 -32.05 5.85
C ASP A 353 26.02 -30.69 6.29
N LEU A 354 25.30 -29.99 5.40
CA LEU A 354 24.69 -28.70 5.71
C LEU A 354 23.49 -28.84 6.67
N VAL A 355 22.68 -29.89 6.53
CA VAL A 355 21.60 -30.20 7.49
C VAL A 355 22.18 -30.49 8.89
N ASP A 356 23.30 -31.21 8.97
CA ASP A 356 23.95 -31.55 10.23
C ASP A 356 24.61 -30.33 10.89
N ILE A 357 25.22 -29.42 10.12
CA ILE A 357 25.72 -28.13 10.63
C ILE A 357 24.53 -27.25 11.07
N GLY A 358 23.49 -27.16 10.23
CA GLY A 358 22.27 -26.41 10.52
C GLY A 358 21.61 -26.84 11.83
N ARG A 359 21.49 -28.16 12.07
CA ARG A 359 20.95 -28.70 13.33
C ARG A 359 21.80 -28.35 14.56
N ARG A 360 23.12 -28.19 14.43
CA ARG A 360 23.98 -27.70 15.52
C ARG A 360 23.81 -26.19 15.76
N ILE A 361 23.64 -25.41 14.70
CA ILE A 361 23.33 -23.98 14.80
C ILE A 361 21.93 -23.74 15.40
N LEU A 362 20.93 -24.56 15.05
CA LEU A 362 19.57 -24.50 15.62
C LEU A 362 19.56 -24.74 17.13
N LYS A 363 20.38 -25.67 17.64
CA LYS A 363 20.56 -25.87 19.08
C LYS A 363 21.07 -24.62 19.80
N LYS A 364 21.85 -23.75 19.14
CA LYS A 364 22.26 -22.44 19.67
C LYS A 364 21.13 -21.41 19.64
N CYS A 365 20.24 -21.47 18.65
CA CYS A 365 19.05 -20.62 18.54
C CYS A 365 17.99 -20.94 19.60
N GLY A 366 17.99 -22.15 20.18
CA GLY A 366 17.18 -22.50 21.35
C GLY A 366 15.67 -22.49 21.12
N GLY A 367 15.21 -22.86 19.93
CA GLY A 367 13.78 -22.98 19.61
C GLY A 367 13.00 -21.67 19.48
N VAL A 368 13.67 -20.50 19.47
CA VAL A 368 12.99 -19.20 19.36
C VAL A 368 12.78 -18.83 17.87
N PRO A 369 11.52 -18.69 17.38
CA PRO A 369 11.21 -18.42 15.97
C PRO A 369 12.00 -17.25 15.37
N LEU A 370 12.10 -16.11 16.05
CA LEU A 370 12.79 -14.93 15.52
C LEU A 370 14.30 -15.19 15.29
N ALA A 371 14.96 -15.88 16.22
CA ALA A 371 16.37 -16.26 16.09
C ALA A 371 16.57 -17.24 14.93
N ILE A 372 15.66 -18.20 14.80
CA ILE A 372 15.65 -19.17 13.68
C ILE A 372 15.46 -18.46 12.35
N LYS A 373 14.51 -17.52 12.23
CA LYS A 373 14.28 -16.74 11.00
C LYS A 373 15.51 -15.94 10.58
N ALA A 374 16.12 -15.20 11.52
CA ALA A 374 17.31 -14.39 11.25
C ALA A 374 18.53 -15.22 10.80
N ILE A 375 18.74 -16.38 11.42
CA ILE A 375 19.84 -17.28 11.07
C ILE A 375 19.56 -18.08 9.79
N GLY A 376 18.32 -18.51 9.55
CA GLY A 376 17.90 -19.12 8.29
C GLY A 376 18.08 -18.17 7.11
N GLY A 377 17.64 -16.91 7.26
CA GLY A 377 17.84 -15.86 6.27
C GLY A 377 19.32 -15.51 6.02
N LEU A 378 20.14 -15.48 7.08
CA LEU A 378 21.60 -15.35 6.96
C LEU A 378 22.19 -16.50 6.13
N LEU A 379 21.91 -17.74 6.51
CA LEU A 379 22.49 -18.94 5.91
C LEU A 379 21.98 -19.22 4.50
N CYS A 380 20.81 -18.69 4.11
CA CYS A 380 20.36 -18.64 2.72
C CYS A 380 21.37 -17.97 1.78
N SER A 381 22.15 -16.98 2.26
CA SER A 381 23.22 -16.36 1.46
C SER A 381 24.53 -17.17 1.40
N LYS A 382 24.67 -18.23 2.21
CA LYS A 382 25.91 -18.97 2.46
C LYS A 382 25.85 -20.34 1.80
N LYS A 383 26.70 -20.59 0.82
CA LYS A 383 26.58 -21.78 -0.06
C LYS A 383 27.43 -22.96 0.40
N ASP A 384 28.53 -22.68 1.09
CA ASP A 384 29.53 -23.68 1.44
C ASP A 384 29.51 -24.05 2.93
N ALA A 385 29.78 -25.33 3.22
CA ALA A 385 29.82 -25.86 4.58
C ALA A 385 30.88 -25.19 5.48
N SER A 386 31.96 -24.68 4.90
CA SER A 386 32.99 -23.89 5.60
C SER A 386 32.45 -22.56 6.13
N GLU A 387 31.57 -21.89 5.38
CA GLU A 387 30.92 -20.65 5.83
C GLU A 387 29.97 -20.95 7.00
N TRP A 388 29.16 -22.01 6.88
CA TRP A 388 28.24 -22.44 7.95
C TRP A 388 29.01 -22.83 9.24
N LEU A 389 30.14 -23.53 9.12
CA LEU A 389 31.02 -23.84 10.25
C LEU A 389 31.63 -22.60 10.91
N THR A 390 31.83 -21.52 10.15
CA THR A 390 32.31 -20.23 10.69
C THR A 390 31.24 -19.54 11.53
N ILE A 391 29.98 -19.56 11.06
CA ILE A 391 28.80 -19.10 11.82
C ILE A 391 28.59 -19.96 13.09
N GLU A 392 28.75 -21.29 12.98
CA GLU A 392 28.65 -22.20 14.11
C GLU A 392 29.69 -21.89 15.21
N LYS A 393 30.94 -21.60 14.82
CA LYS A 393 32.07 -21.41 15.76
C LYS A 393 32.24 -19.97 16.27
N SER A 394 31.38 -19.04 15.88
CA SER A 394 31.48 -17.63 16.28
C SER A 394 31.45 -17.43 17.80
N GLU A 395 32.31 -16.55 18.32
CA GLU A 395 32.38 -16.18 19.73
C GLU A 395 31.17 -15.36 20.21
N ILE A 396 30.39 -14.77 19.29
CA ILE A 396 29.15 -14.03 19.60
C ILE A 396 28.11 -14.93 20.30
N TRP A 397 28.19 -16.26 20.10
CA TRP A 397 27.37 -17.22 20.86
C TRP A 397 27.76 -17.30 22.34
N ASN A 398 29.03 -17.05 22.68
CA ASN A 398 29.56 -17.18 24.04
C ASN A 398 29.22 -15.98 24.93
N GLU A 399 28.75 -14.86 24.35
CA GLU A 399 28.20 -13.71 25.09
C GLU A 399 26.82 -14.01 25.74
N SER A 400 26.24 -15.20 25.51
CA SER A 400 24.83 -15.51 25.86
C SER A 400 24.65 -16.57 26.96
N THR A 401 24.35 -16.13 28.18
CA THR A 401 23.96 -17.02 29.31
C THR A 401 22.43 -17.21 29.44
N ASN A 402 21.63 -16.26 28.96
CA ASN A 402 20.16 -16.29 28.98
C ASN A 402 19.57 -16.34 27.55
N ILE A 403 18.35 -16.88 27.39
CA ILE A 403 17.67 -17.10 26.11
C ILE A 403 17.36 -15.76 25.39
N ALA A 404 17.03 -14.70 26.13
CA ALA A 404 16.89 -13.35 25.55
C ALA A 404 18.18 -12.89 24.86
N ASN A 405 19.34 -13.14 25.47
CA ASN A 405 20.64 -12.82 24.88
C ASN A 405 20.93 -13.71 23.66
N ARG A 406 20.43 -14.95 23.58
CA ARG A 406 20.59 -15.81 22.39
C ARG A 406 19.88 -15.23 21.16
N VAL A 407 18.70 -14.63 21.35
CA VAL A 407 18.00 -13.92 20.26
C VAL A 407 18.83 -12.72 19.79
N MET A 408 19.35 -11.92 20.72
CA MET A 408 20.19 -10.77 20.36
C MET A 408 21.51 -11.20 19.71
N SER A 409 22.17 -12.26 20.20
CA SER A 409 23.36 -12.86 19.56
C SER A 409 23.05 -13.34 18.13
N ALA A 410 21.91 -13.97 17.89
CA ALA A 410 21.49 -14.41 16.56
C ALA A 410 21.23 -13.24 15.60
N LEU A 411 20.58 -12.17 16.08
CA LEU A 411 20.35 -10.94 15.31
C LEU A 411 21.67 -10.21 15.02
N LYS A 412 22.54 -10.04 16.03
CA LYS A 412 23.89 -9.46 15.91
C LYS A 412 24.73 -10.25 14.92
N LEU A 413 24.68 -11.58 14.94
CA LEU A 413 25.39 -12.44 13.99
C LEU A 413 24.86 -12.31 12.55
N SER A 414 23.55 -12.13 12.36
CA SER A 414 22.94 -11.82 11.06
C SER A 414 23.40 -10.45 10.54
N TYR A 415 23.36 -9.41 11.39
CA TYR A 415 23.90 -8.08 11.06
C TYR A 415 25.39 -8.12 10.70
N GLU A 416 26.23 -8.79 11.50
CA GLU A 416 27.68 -8.78 11.28
C GLU A 416 28.10 -9.41 9.95
N ASN A 417 27.32 -10.38 9.46
CA ASN A 417 27.57 -11.09 8.21
C ASN A 417 26.85 -10.47 6.99
N LEU A 418 26.25 -9.29 7.12
CA LEU A 418 25.71 -8.54 5.98
C LEU A 418 26.82 -8.25 4.94
N PRO A 419 26.52 -8.36 3.63
CA PRO A 419 27.55 -8.51 2.58
C PRO A 419 28.35 -7.23 2.28
N SER A 420 27.93 -6.07 2.77
CA SER A 420 28.69 -4.83 2.64
C SER A 420 28.37 -3.85 3.75
N TRP A 421 29.33 -2.97 4.05
CA TRP A 421 29.17 -1.91 5.04
C TRP A 421 28.01 -0.97 4.73
N SER A 422 27.79 -0.62 3.46
CA SER A 422 26.65 0.20 3.03
C SER A 422 25.29 -0.42 3.42
N VAL A 423 25.16 -1.75 3.35
CA VAL A 423 23.94 -2.46 3.79
C VAL A 423 23.80 -2.42 5.32
N LYS A 424 24.90 -2.60 6.07
CA LYS A 424 24.92 -2.41 7.53
C LYS A 424 24.47 -0.99 7.93
N GLN A 425 24.89 0.04 7.20
CA GLN A 425 24.44 1.42 7.44
C GLN A 425 22.98 1.66 7.04
N CYS A 426 22.52 1.12 5.91
CA CYS A 426 21.11 1.19 5.51
C CYS A 426 20.22 0.58 6.59
N PHE A 427 20.61 -0.58 7.14
CA PHE A 427 19.96 -1.18 8.30
C PHE A 427 19.96 -0.27 9.53
N ALA A 428 21.13 0.25 9.93
CA ALA A 428 21.25 1.15 11.09
C ALA A 428 20.39 2.43 10.92
N SER A 429 20.26 2.94 9.69
CA SER A 429 19.44 4.13 9.41
C SER A 429 17.93 3.90 9.57
N CYS A 430 17.46 2.65 9.52
CA CYS A 430 16.05 2.33 9.74
C CYS A 430 15.60 2.63 11.20
N SER A 431 16.55 2.78 12.14
CA SER A 431 16.26 3.20 13.52
C SER A 431 15.61 4.59 13.62
N ILE A 432 15.69 5.42 12.57
CA ILE A 432 15.01 6.72 12.51
C ILE A 432 13.48 6.60 12.53
N PHE A 433 12.95 5.51 12.00
CA PHE A 433 11.52 5.28 12.00
C PHE A 433 11.10 4.92 13.43
N PRO A 434 9.93 5.40 13.89
CA PRO A 434 9.29 4.84 15.08
C PRO A 434 9.14 3.32 14.93
N LYS A 435 9.10 2.59 16.04
CA LYS A 435 8.84 1.15 15.96
C LYS A 435 7.46 0.94 15.34
N ASP A 436 7.36 -0.12 14.53
CA ASP A 436 6.14 -0.52 13.83
C ASP A 436 5.64 0.46 12.76
N ALA A 437 6.41 1.51 12.45
CA ALA A 437 6.12 2.36 11.29
C ALA A 437 6.26 1.57 9.98
N PHE A 438 5.24 1.66 9.14
CA PHE A 438 5.28 1.16 7.77
C PHE A 438 6.31 1.96 6.95
N MET A 439 7.28 1.27 6.38
CA MET A 439 8.29 1.83 5.50
C MET A 439 7.95 1.48 4.06
N GLU A 440 7.54 2.49 3.27
CA GLU A 440 7.50 2.35 1.81
C GLU A 440 8.92 2.18 1.28
N LYS A 441 9.15 1.11 0.50
CA LYS A 441 10.46 0.76 -0.07
C LYS A 441 11.09 1.92 -0.84
N GLU A 442 10.33 2.57 -1.72
CA GLU A 442 10.81 3.64 -2.58
C GLU A 442 11.24 4.87 -1.76
N SER A 443 10.44 5.30 -0.78
CA SER A 443 10.82 6.37 0.17
C SER A 443 12.08 6.01 0.96
N LEU A 444 12.18 4.79 1.48
CA LEU A 444 13.33 4.34 2.27
C LEU A 444 14.64 4.39 1.45
N ILE A 445 14.61 3.96 0.18
CA ILE A 445 15.76 4.04 -0.73
C ILE A 445 16.15 5.51 -1.01
N GLN A 446 15.17 6.41 -1.20
CA GLN A 446 15.43 7.84 -1.41
C GLN A 446 16.08 8.51 -0.19
N ILE A 447 15.73 8.06 1.02
CA ILE A 447 16.36 8.51 2.27
C ILE A 447 17.80 8.02 2.34
N TRP A 448 18.08 6.75 2.04
CA TRP A 448 19.45 6.20 1.99
C TRP A 448 20.33 6.93 0.97
N MET A 449 19.79 7.27 -0.20
CA MET A 449 20.45 8.10 -1.21
C MET A 449 20.77 9.50 -0.68
N ALA A 450 19.81 10.14 0.00
CA ALA A 450 19.99 11.48 0.55
C ALA A 450 20.97 11.51 1.73
N GLN A 451 20.99 10.50 2.59
CA GLN A 451 22.02 10.32 3.63
C GLN A 451 23.41 9.99 3.05
N GLY A 452 23.51 9.64 1.76
CA GLY A 452 24.78 9.27 1.11
C GLY A 452 25.26 7.85 1.42
N LEU A 453 24.35 6.97 1.82
CA LEU A 453 24.64 5.54 2.06
C LEU A 453 24.73 4.73 0.76
N ILE A 454 24.25 5.31 -0.34
CA ILE A 454 24.27 4.74 -1.69
C ILE A 454 25.04 5.68 -2.61
N ASN A 455 26.19 5.21 -3.11
CA ASN A 455 27.05 5.94 -4.05
C ASN A 455 26.81 5.47 -5.50
N ASP A 456 26.91 6.40 -6.46
CA ASP A 456 27.04 6.07 -7.90
C ASP A 456 28.41 5.43 -8.14
N ALA A 457 28.45 4.35 -8.93
CA ALA A 457 29.69 3.64 -9.21
C ALA A 457 30.65 4.47 -10.10
N LYS A 458 31.96 4.44 -9.78
CA LYS A 458 33.01 5.05 -10.61
C LYS A 458 33.11 4.31 -11.95
N GLY A 459 32.56 4.92 -13.01
CA GLY A 459 32.80 4.54 -14.41
C GLY A 459 32.05 3.31 -14.91
N GLY A 460 31.10 3.50 -15.82
CA GLY A 460 30.65 2.47 -16.77
C GLY A 460 29.80 1.30 -16.24
N GLY A 461 29.47 1.26 -14.95
CA GLY A 461 28.49 0.30 -14.43
C GLY A 461 27.06 0.64 -14.87
N HIS A 462 26.28 -0.37 -15.29
CA HIS A 462 24.88 -0.18 -15.73
C HIS A 462 23.88 0.09 -14.60
N LEU A 463 24.23 -0.20 -13.34
CA LEU A 463 23.33 -0.10 -12.17
C LEU A 463 23.33 1.30 -11.54
N GLN A 464 22.15 1.87 -11.30
CA GLN A 464 21.96 3.20 -10.73
C GLN A 464 21.77 3.13 -9.20
N MET A 465 21.81 4.29 -8.51
CA MET A 465 21.57 4.36 -7.05
C MET A 465 20.29 3.64 -6.61
N GLU A 466 19.20 3.83 -7.34
CA GLU A 466 17.88 3.26 -7.03
C GLU A 466 17.89 1.73 -7.13
N ASP A 467 18.67 1.19 -8.07
CA ASP A 467 18.81 -0.26 -8.28
C ASP A 467 19.66 -0.86 -7.16
N ARG A 468 20.79 -0.21 -6.82
CA ARG A 468 21.63 -0.59 -5.66
C ARG A 468 20.86 -0.50 -4.35
N GLY A 469 20.00 0.51 -4.18
CA GLY A 469 19.12 0.65 -3.05
C GLY A 469 18.09 -0.48 -2.97
N SER A 470 17.50 -0.87 -4.11
CA SER A 470 16.64 -2.05 -4.17
C SER A 470 17.39 -3.35 -3.87
N ASP A 471 18.64 -3.49 -4.30
CA ASP A 471 19.47 -4.66 -3.95
C ASP A 471 19.76 -4.70 -2.45
N TYR A 472 20.11 -3.56 -1.84
CA TYR A 472 20.35 -3.45 -0.40
C TYR A 472 19.07 -3.77 0.40
N PHE A 473 17.93 -3.25 -0.02
CA PHE A 473 16.62 -3.57 0.55
C PHE A 473 16.30 -5.07 0.45
N ASN A 474 16.50 -5.67 -0.73
CA ASN A 474 16.27 -7.08 -0.97
C ASN A 474 17.20 -7.98 -0.13
N VAL A 475 18.43 -7.55 0.16
CA VAL A 475 19.33 -8.24 1.10
C VAL A 475 18.74 -8.22 2.52
N LEU A 476 18.28 -7.06 3.01
CA LEU A 476 17.70 -6.95 4.36
C LEU A 476 16.41 -7.78 4.54
N LEU A 477 15.58 -7.89 3.49
CA LEU A 477 14.44 -8.81 3.46
C LEU A 477 14.90 -10.28 3.52
N ARG A 478 15.87 -10.69 2.69
CA ARG A 478 16.38 -12.07 2.68
C ARG A 478 17.02 -12.47 4.00
N SER A 479 17.73 -11.55 4.66
CA SER A 479 18.28 -11.75 6.01
C SER A 479 17.22 -11.77 7.13
N SER A 480 15.92 -11.63 6.80
CA SER A 480 14.80 -11.51 7.76
C SER A 480 14.94 -10.36 8.77
N LEU A 481 15.73 -9.33 8.43
CA LEU A 481 15.88 -8.11 9.23
C LEU A 481 14.77 -7.09 8.91
N LEU A 482 14.22 -7.15 7.70
CA LEU A 482 12.97 -6.51 7.33
C LEU A 482 11.92 -7.59 7.01
N GLN A 483 10.65 -7.28 7.27
CA GLN A 483 9.50 -8.12 6.92
C GLN A 483 8.67 -7.39 5.86
N ALA A 484 8.45 -8.01 4.70
CA ALA A 484 7.49 -7.51 3.73
C ALA A 484 6.06 -7.69 4.26
N THR A 485 5.18 -6.73 3.96
CA THR A 485 3.76 -6.79 4.31
C THR A 485 2.94 -7.13 3.07
N SER A 486 2.10 -8.16 3.16
CA SER A 486 1.16 -8.55 2.11
C SER A 486 -0.06 -7.64 2.14
N GLU A 487 0.03 -6.47 1.50
CA GLU A 487 -1.10 -5.55 1.39
C GLU A 487 -1.94 -5.76 0.13
N ASN A 488 -3.19 -5.31 0.23
CA ASN A 488 -4.31 -5.57 -0.67
C ASN A 488 -4.00 -5.32 -2.16
N SER A 489 -4.71 -6.07 -3.01
CA SER A 489 -4.64 -6.07 -4.49
C SER A 489 -4.86 -4.72 -5.19
N THR A 490 -5.10 -3.65 -4.45
CA THR A 490 -5.33 -2.28 -4.93
C THR A 490 -4.12 -1.35 -4.79
N ASN A 491 -3.09 -1.71 -4.00
CA ASN A 491 -1.95 -0.81 -3.76
C ASN A 491 -0.68 -1.28 -4.52
N ARG A 492 -0.15 -0.40 -5.38
CA ARG A 492 0.90 -0.74 -6.37
C ARG A 492 2.33 -0.67 -5.82
N PHE A 493 2.49 -0.49 -4.50
CA PHE A 493 3.75 -0.15 -3.82
C PHE A 493 4.11 -1.22 -2.78
N MET A 494 5.42 -1.44 -2.56
CA MET A 494 5.91 -2.45 -1.62
C MET A 494 6.20 -1.80 -0.25
N SER A 495 5.39 -2.14 0.74
CA SER A 495 5.60 -1.77 2.15
C SER A 495 6.41 -2.84 2.89
N CYS A 496 7.15 -2.43 3.92
CA CYS A 496 7.80 -3.34 4.87
C CYS A 496 7.82 -2.76 6.29
N ARG A 497 8.13 -3.61 7.26
CA ARG A 497 8.29 -3.27 8.68
C ARG A 497 9.54 -3.92 9.28
N MET A 498 9.98 -3.43 10.44
CA MET A 498 11.05 -4.02 11.23
C MET A 498 10.51 -4.52 12.56
N HIS A 499 10.76 -5.78 12.92
CA HIS A 499 10.37 -6.33 14.22
C HIS A 499 11.17 -5.66 15.34
N ASP A 500 10.56 -5.35 16.48
CA ASP A 500 11.14 -4.51 17.54
C ASP A 500 12.55 -4.91 18.00
N LEU A 501 12.82 -6.20 18.22
CA LEU A 501 14.15 -6.68 18.66
C LEU A 501 15.23 -6.43 17.59
N VAL A 502 14.82 -6.33 16.33
CA VAL A 502 15.65 -5.93 15.21
C VAL A 502 15.79 -4.41 15.18
N HIS A 503 14.76 -3.65 15.54
CA HIS A 503 14.84 -2.19 15.72
C HIS A 503 15.76 -1.81 16.89
N ASP A 504 15.66 -2.48 18.04
CA ASP A 504 16.57 -2.35 19.18
C ASP A 504 18.03 -2.62 18.75
N LEU A 505 18.27 -3.68 17.96
CA LEU A 505 19.60 -3.91 17.37
C LEU A 505 20.02 -2.76 16.44
N SER A 506 19.11 -2.25 15.60
CA SER A 506 19.39 -1.12 14.70
C SER A 506 19.78 0.14 15.48
N LEU A 507 19.13 0.42 16.63
CA LEU A 507 19.49 1.48 17.57
C LEU A 507 20.86 1.23 18.20
N GLN A 508 21.13 0.02 18.70
CA GLN A 508 22.43 -0.35 19.29
C GLN A 508 23.59 -0.14 18.31
N VAL A 509 23.50 -0.68 17.08
CA VAL A 509 24.54 -0.49 16.06
C VAL A 509 24.61 0.97 15.55
N SER A 510 23.52 1.74 15.69
CA SER A 510 23.55 3.17 15.40
C SER A 510 24.45 3.96 16.36
N ASN A 511 24.77 3.45 17.55
CA ASN A 511 25.49 4.16 18.62
C ASN A 511 24.79 5.50 18.99
N ASN A 512 23.48 5.47 19.26
CA ASN A 512 22.64 6.62 19.69
C ASN A 512 22.64 7.84 18.73
N ARG A 513 22.95 7.65 17.44
CA ARG A 513 22.91 8.73 16.43
C ARG A 513 21.48 9.17 16.06
N PHE A 514 20.51 8.29 16.31
CA PHE A 514 19.09 8.47 16.03
C PHE A 514 18.35 8.62 17.35
N PHE A 515 17.48 9.63 17.43
CA PHE A 515 16.70 9.92 18.62
C PHE A 515 15.23 10.15 18.25
N ASN A 516 14.33 9.48 18.95
CA ASN A 516 12.89 9.60 18.77
C ASN A 516 12.30 10.23 20.05
N THR A 517 11.45 11.26 19.92
CA THR A 517 10.96 12.02 21.10
C THR A 517 9.51 12.50 20.94
N GLU A 518 8.75 12.54 22.04
CA GLU A 518 7.42 13.18 22.09
C GLU A 518 7.57 14.71 22.25
N ASP A 519 6.67 15.48 21.63
CA ASP A 519 6.68 16.95 21.73
C ASP A 519 6.56 17.47 23.19
N GLY A 520 7.51 18.34 23.55
CA GLY A 520 7.67 18.96 24.85
C GLY A 520 8.68 18.29 25.79
N MET A 521 9.41 17.23 25.36
CA MET A 521 10.55 16.71 26.13
C MET A 521 11.84 17.48 25.83
N GLU A 522 12.66 17.73 26.86
CA GLU A 522 14.00 18.31 26.68
C GLU A 522 14.95 17.27 26.05
N VAL A 523 15.36 17.52 24.82
CA VAL A 523 16.50 16.79 24.22
C VAL A 523 17.77 17.25 24.94
N SER A 524 18.46 16.29 25.58
CA SER A 524 19.76 16.56 26.22
C SER A 524 20.75 17.10 25.19
N HIS A 525 21.51 18.14 25.55
CA HIS A 525 22.41 18.90 24.67
C HIS A 525 23.68 18.13 24.20
N ASP A 526 23.58 16.84 23.92
CA ASP A 526 24.73 16.04 23.49
C ASP A 526 24.97 16.22 21.98
N ASP A 527 26.19 16.64 21.62
CA ASP A 527 26.67 16.91 20.24
C ASP A 527 26.71 15.65 19.33
N GLU A 528 26.07 14.55 19.73
CA GLU A 528 26.08 13.24 19.08
C GLU A 528 24.77 12.89 18.35
N VAL A 529 23.65 13.56 18.64
CA VAL A 529 22.38 13.35 17.90
C VAL A 529 22.46 13.98 16.52
N MET A 530 22.41 13.16 15.47
CA MET A 530 22.52 13.56 14.06
C MET A 530 21.21 13.40 13.29
N HIS A 531 20.30 12.55 13.78
CA HIS A 531 19.01 12.25 13.17
C HIS A 531 17.94 12.27 14.27
N LEU A 532 16.89 13.05 14.06
CA LEU A 532 15.85 13.31 15.05
C LEU A 532 14.46 13.05 14.44
N THR A 533 13.65 12.27 15.14
CA THR A 533 12.23 12.10 14.85
C THR A 533 11.44 12.68 16.01
N ILE A 534 10.66 13.72 15.73
CA ILE A 534 9.74 14.34 16.68
C ILE A 534 8.35 13.82 16.36
N ILE A 535 7.69 13.19 17.34
CA ILE A 535 6.30 12.75 17.25
C ILE A 535 5.47 13.78 18.00
N GLY A 536 4.68 14.57 17.26
CA GLY A 536 3.85 15.62 17.84
C GLY A 536 2.64 15.06 18.56
N SER A 537 2.26 15.70 19.66
CA SER A 537 1.01 15.44 20.38
C SER A 537 0.06 16.62 20.19
N GLN A 538 -1.15 16.35 19.71
CA GLN A 538 -2.17 17.39 19.47
C GLN A 538 -2.41 18.27 20.70
N GLY A 539 -2.62 19.57 20.47
CA GLY A 539 -2.76 20.59 21.51
C GLY A 539 -1.45 21.06 22.14
N LYS A 540 -0.28 20.56 21.69
CA LYS A 540 1.03 21.13 22.01
C LYS A 540 1.69 21.69 20.75
N VAL A 541 2.32 22.84 20.95
CA VAL A 541 3.23 23.50 20.01
C VAL A 541 4.65 23.24 20.50
N LEU A 542 5.58 22.98 19.59
CA LEU A 542 7.03 22.95 19.84
C LEU A 542 7.53 24.32 20.33
N LYS A 543 7.42 24.57 21.64
CA LYS A 543 7.79 25.88 22.25
C LYS A 543 9.30 26.03 22.49
N ASN A 544 10.03 24.92 22.67
CA ASN A 544 11.45 24.93 23.04
C ASN A 544 12.37 24.51 21.89
N ILE A 545 12.46 25.39 20.88
CA ILE A 545 13.32 25.22 19.69
C ILE A 545 14.82 25.20 20.06
N GLU A 546 15.17 25.64 21.28
CA GLU A 546 16.54 25.60 21.81
C GLU A 546 17.08 24.17 22.03
N GLY A 547 16.21 23.16 22.13
CA GLY A 547 16.62 21.76 22.25
C GLY A 547 17.04 21.08 20.93
N ILE A 548 16.89 21.74 19.77
CA ILE A 548 17.22 21.13 18.48
C ILE A 548 18.75 21.19 18.23
N PRO A 549 19.43 20.05 17.98
CA PRO A 549 20.87 20.04 17.73
C PRO A 549 21.27 20.89 16.51
N PRO A 550 22.32 21.74 16.60
CA PRO A 550 22.76 22.57 15.48
C PRO A 550 23.36 21.77 14.32
N ASN A 551 23.83 20.56 14.60
CA ASN A 551 24.51 19.66 13.65
C ASN A 551 23.57 18.62 13.01
N LEU A 552 22.27 18.81 13.09
CA LEU A 552 21.25 17.86 12.63
C LEU A 552 21.32 17.62 11.11
N GLN A 553 21.39 16.36 10.70
CA GLN A 553 21.39 15.91 9.31
C GLN A 553 20.03 15.37 8.86
N THR A 554 19.22 14.78 9.75
CA THR A 554 17.84 14.39 9.41
C THR A 554 16.85 14.84 10.47
N LEU A 555 15.72 15.39 10.01
CA LEU A 555 14.58 15.74 10.84
C LEU A 555 13.32 15.13 10.24
N TYR A 556 12.64 14.27 11.00
CA TYR A 556 11.25 13.89 10.76
C TYR A 556 10.37 14.59 11.80
N TYR A 557 9.34 15.29 11.35
CA TYR A 557 8.27 15.79 12.20
C TYR A 557 6.99 15.05 11.82
N LEU A 558 6.43 14.29 12.76
CA LEU A 558 5.31 13.37 12.54
C LEU A 558 4.13 13.73 13.46
N GLY A 559 3.11 14.39 12.91
CA GLY A 559 1.95 14.88 13.64
C GLY A 559 2.25 16.08 14.55
N GLY A 560 1.19 16.66 15.12
CA GLY A 560 1.24 17.85 15.98
C GLY A 560 0.76 19.14 15.31
N ASP A 561 0.51 20.16 16.13
CA ASP A 561 -0.08 21.43 15.71
C ASP A 561 1.00 22.53 15.74
N GLY A 562 1.12 23.33 14.68
CA GLY A 562 1.92 24.56 14.70
C GLY A 562 3.45 24.40 14.81
N ILE A 563 4.09 23.63 13.93
CA ILE A 563 5.57 23.64 13.78
C ILE A 563 6.11 25.02 13.33
N MET A 564 7.06 25.58 14.07
CA MET A 564 7.78 26.80 13.69
C MET A 564 8.90 26.48 12.68
N LEU A 565 8.51 26.10 11.46
CA LEU A 565 9.40 25.57 10.44
C LEU A 565 10.52 26.55 10.02
N GLU A 566 10.27 27.86 10.10
CA GLU A 566 11.26 28.89 9.77
C GLU A 566 12.46 28.87 10.74
N ASP A 567 12.21 28.92 12.05
CA ASP A 567 13.24 28.87 13.10
C ASP A 567 14.10 27.60 13.05
N ILE A 568 13.48 26.46 12.73
CA ILE A 568 14.15 25.17 12.57
C ILE A 568 15.14 25.23 11.40
N LEU A 569 14.71 25.78 10.26
CA LEU A 569 15.54 25.92 9.06
C LEU A 569 16.68 26.94 9.25
N GLU A 570 16.49 27.99 10.06
CA GLU A 570 17.57 28.94 10.36
C GLU A 570 18.68 28.35 11.25
N ARG A 571 18.32 27.44 12.16
CA ARG A 571 19.23 26.76 13.10
C ARG A 571 19.93 25.54 12.49
N SER A 572 19.20 24.60 11.87
CA SER A 572 19.72 23.30 11.42
C SER A 572 20.38 23.34 10.02
N ARG A 573 21.41 24.17 9.84
CA ARG A 573 22.00 24.49 8.51
C ARG A 573 22.59 23.30 7.73
N TYR A 574 22.84 22.17 8.38
CA TYR A 574 23.46 20.97 7.80
C TYR A 574 22.45 19.86 7.42
N LEU A 575 21.15 20.15 7.51
CA LEU A 575 20.10 19.19 7.22
C LEU A 575 20.18 18.66 5.77
N SER A 576 20.26 17.34 5.61
CA SER A 576 20.26 16.63 4.33
C SER A 576 18.91 15.99 3.99
N VAL A 577 18.12 15.67 5.01
CA VAL A 577 16.78 15.07 4.89
C VAL A 577 15.81 15.80 5.82
N LEU A 578 14.71 16.31 5.24
CA LEU A 578 13.59 16.89 5.97
C LEU A 578 12.30 16.20 5.55
N LYS A 579 11.57 15.64 6.52
CA LYS A 579 10.19 15.15 6.34
C LYS A 579 9.28 15.88 7.31
N VAL A 580 8.21 16.47 6.79
CA VAL A 580 7.18 17.16 7.59
C VAL A 580 5.83 16.55 7.27
N ASP A 581 5.21 15.99 8.30
CA ASP A 581 3.85 15.46 8.30
C ASP A 581 3.03 16.25 9.32
N CYS A 582 2.35 17.29 8.81
CA CYS A 582 1.58 18.26 9.59
C CYS A 582 0.67 19.05 8.63
N LEU A 583 -0.64 18.79 8.71
CA LEU A 583 -1.64 19.39 7.81
C LEU A 583 -1.80 20.91 8.01
N ASP A 584 -1.48 21.44 9.19
CA ASP A 584 -1.50 22.88 9.48
C ASP A 584 -0.45 23.67 8.68
N VAL A 585 0.61 23.01 8.19
CA VAL A 585 1.65 23.67 7.41
C VAL A 585 1.12 23.96 6.01
N THR A 586 0.77 25.23 5.78
CA THR A 586 0.22 25.76 4.53
C THR A 586 1.27 26.42 3.64
N HIS A 587 2.42 26.80 4.18
CA HIS A 587 3.47 27.53 3.48
C HIS A 587 4.88 27.03 3.85
N LEU A 588 5.75 26.88 2.85
CA LEU A 588 7.18 26.60 3.04
C LEU A 588 7.95 27.94 3.12
N PRO A 589 8.66 28.25 4.23
CA PRO A 589 9.29 29.55 4.41
C PRO A 589 10.50 29.75 3.49
N ASN A 590 10.82 31.02 3.21
CA ASN A 590 11.92 31.37 2.30
C ASN A 590 13.29 30.88 2.80
N ALA A 591 13.46 30.68 4.12
CA ALA A 591 14.65 30.12 4.76
C ALA A 591 15.09 28.77 4.14
N VAL A 592 14.17 27.97 3.58
CA VAL A 592 14.51 26.69 2.93
C VAL A 592 15.58 26.83 1.84
N GLY A 593 15.60 27.96 1.12
CA GLY A 593 16.61 28.23 0.07
C GLY A 593 18.03 28.49 0.59
N SER A 594 18.24 28.51 1.90
CA SER A 594 19.55 28.58 2.55
C SER A 594 20.13 27.19 2.88
N MET A 595 19.33 26.12 2.78
CA MET A 595 19.67 24.75 3.19
C MET A 595 20.54 24.03 2.16
N LYS A 596 21.79 24.46 2.00
CA LYS A 596 22.71 23.96 0.95
C LYS A 596 22.87 22.44 0.90
N HIS A 597 22.75 21.77 2.05
CA HIS A 597 22.98 20.34 2.21
C HIS A 597 21.73 19.49 1.92
N LEU A 598 20.55 20.10 1.76
CA LEU A 598 19.28 19.40 1.62
C LEU A 598 19.22 18.61 0.30
N ARG A 599 18.99 17.30 0.44
CA ARG A 599 18.92 16.31 -0.64
C ARG A 599 17.55 15.63 -0.73
N HIS A 600 16.81 15.54 0.37
CA HIS A 600 15.44 15.02 0.40
C HIS A 600 14.54 15.99 1.16
N LEU A 601 13.47 16.44 0.49
CA LEU A 601 12.41 17.24 1.09
C LEU A 601 11.08 16.53 0.85
N ASP A 602 10.48 16.01 1.91
CA ASP A 602 9.15 15.42 1.89
C ASP A 602 8.19 16.29 2.69
N ILE A 603 7.29 16.94 1.97
CA ILE A 603 6.17 17.74 2.48
C ILE A 603 4.85 17.20 1.90
N SER A 604 4.79 15.90 1.59
CA SER A 604 3.64 15.24 0.97
C SER A 604 2.42 15.11 1.90
N GLN A 605 2.62 15.23 3.20
CA GLN A 605 1.57 15.24 4.23
C GLN A 605 1.42 16.64 4.85
N THR A 606 1.37 17.66 3.99
CA THR A 606 1.16 19.07 4.37
C THR A 606 0.15 19.74 3.42
N ALA A 607 -0.41 20.88 3.84
CA ALA A 607 -1.26 21.71 2.99
C ALA A 607 -0.45 22.66 2.07
N ILE A 608 0.87 22.49 1.94
CA ILE A 608 1.73 23.36 1.11
C ILE A 608 1.38 23.19 -0.37
N ALA A 609 0.78 24.22 -0.95
CA ALA A 609 0.40 24.25 -2.36
C ALA A 609 1.33 25.12 -3.25
N ALA A 610 2.18 25.96 -2.67
CA ALA A 610 3.07 26.88 -3.40
C ALA A 610 4.51 26.75 -2.88
N LEU A 611 5.47 26.58 -3.79
CA LEU A 611 6.89 26.51 -3.43
C LEU A 611 7.54 27.91 -3.54
N PRO A 612 8.34 28.35 -2.54
CA PRO A 612 9.00 29.64 -2.57
C PRO A 612 10.06 29.71 -3.67
N GLU A 613 10.20 30.87 -4.32
CA GLU A 613 11.27 31.14 -5.30
C GLU A 613 12.69 30.91 -4.75
N SER A 614 12.87 30.85 -3.43
CA SER A 614 14.16 30.51 -2.82
C SER A 614 14.58 29.05 -3.02
N ILE A 615 13.65 28.12 -3.25
CA ILE A 615 13.92 26.67 -3.35
C ILE A 615 14.84 26.33 -4.53
N ILE A 616 14.86 27.14 -5.59
CA ILE A 616 15.72 26.97 -6.78
C ILE A 616 17.23 27.07 -6.49
N LYS A 617 17.60 27.42 -5.26
CA LYS A 617 18.98 27.43 -4.75
C LYS A 617 19.43 26.06 -4.26
N LEU A 618 18.52 25.10 -4.06
CA LEU A 618 18.83 23.76 -3.55
C LEU A 618 19.47 22.85 -4.62
N TYR A 619 20.70 23.20 -5.05
CA TYR A 619 21.39 22.46 -6.12
C TYR A 619 21.74 21.01 -5.76
N ASN A 620 21.73 20.66 -4.47
CA ASN A 620 21.94 19.29 -3.98
C ASN A 620 20.63 18.48 -3.86
N LEU A 621 19.45 19.07 -4.08
CA LEU A 621 18.16 18.38 -3.94
C LEU A 621 18.05 17.22 -4.94
N MET A 622 17.77 16.02 -4.42
CA MET A 622 17.61 14.77 -5.17
C MET A 622 16.17 14.27 -5.14
N THR A 623 15.44 14.50 -4.05
CA THR A 623 14.04 14.11 -3.89
C THR A 623 13.20 15.30 -3.41
N LEU A 624 12.07 15.53 -4.07
CA LEU A 624 11.04 16.48 -3.65
C LEU A 624 9.68 15.78 -3.70
N LYS A 625 9.04 15.57 -2.55
CA LYS A 625 7.66 15.08 -2.44
C LYS A 625 6.76 16.20 -1.92
N VAL A 626 5.62 16.43 -2.56
CA VAL A 626 4.63 17.47 -2.20
C VAL A 626 3.23 16.90 -2.41
N TYR A 627 2.24 17.28 -1.61
CA TYR A 627 0.88 16.74 -1.79
C TYR A 627 0.30 17.10 -3.16
N TYR A 628 0.24 18.41 -3.43
CA TYR A 628 -0.30 18.98 -4.65
C TYR A 628 0.34 20.34 -4.91
N LEU A 629 0.82 20.58 -6.14
CA LEU A 629 1.48 21.84 -6.52
C LEU A 629 0.52 22.74 -7.32
N LYS A 630 0.29 23.95 -6.83
CA LYS A 630 -0.37 25.06 -7.53
C LYS A 630 0.60 26.05 -8.15
N GLU A 631 1.72 26.32 -7.50
CA GLU A 631 2.69 27.32 -7.97
C GLU A 631 4.10 26.77 -7.91
N ILE A 632 4.79 26.85 -9.05
CA ILE A 632 6.14 26.33 -9.26
C ILE A 632 7.06 27.50 -9.63
N PRO A 633 8.24 27.64 -8.98
CA PRO A 633 9.19 28.70 -9.26
C PRO A 633 9.62 28.80 -10.73
N THR A 634 9.76 30.04 -11.21
CA THR A 634 10.10 30.42 -12.60
C THR A 634 11.38 29.79 -13.15
N LYS A 635 12.23 29.23 -12.29
CA LYS A 635 13.54 28.63 -12.63
C LYS A 635 13.73 27.27 -11.95
N PHE A 636 12.66 26.48 -11.84
CA PHE A 636 12.69 25.12 -11.26
C PHE A 636 13.77 24.22 -11.89
N SER A 637 14.04 24.39 -13.18
CA SER A 637 15.14 23.77 -13.95
C SER A 637 16.57 24.01 -13.42
N ASN A 638 16.75 24.85 -12.39
CA ASN A 638 17.99 25.01 -11.62
C ASN A 638 18.28 23.81 -10.69
N LEU A 639 17.30 22.97 -10.34
CA LEU A 639 17.44 21.82 -9.43
C LEU A 639 18.15 20.62 -10.10
N ILE A 640 19.36 20.85 -10.62
CA ILE A 640 20.05 19.97 -11.58
C ILE A 640 20.40 18.55 -11.10
N ASN A 641 20.25 18.26 -9.80
CA ASN A 641 20.45 16.93 -9.23
C ASN A 641 19.15 16.21 -8.86
N LEU A 642 17.98 16.81 -9.13
CA LEU A 642 16.68 16.20 -8.83
C LEU A 642 16.54 14.88 -9.60
N ARG A 643 16.29 13.80 -8.85
CA ARG A 643 16.07 12.42 -9.33
C ARG A 643 14.60 12.03 -9.18
N HIS A 644 13.94 12.47 -8.11
CA HIS A 644 12.54 12.16 -7.85
C HIS A 644 11.76 13.44 -7.59
N LEU A 645 10.72 13.67 -8.39
CA LEU A 645 9.67 14.64 -8.12
C LEU A 645 8.36 13.87 -7.99
N GLU A 646 7.72 13.93 -6.84
CA GLU A 646 6.49 13.19 -6.54
C GLU A 646 5.41 14.14 -6.02
N PHE A 647 4.23 14.06 -6.62
CA PHE A 647 3.04 14.80 -6.20
C PHE A 647 1.78 14.12 -6.73
N SER A 648 0.64 14.39 -6.09
CA SER A 648 -0.67 13.89 -6.51
C SER A 648 -1.36 14.86 -7.46
N MET A 649 -2.26 14.35 -8.29
CA MET A 649 -3.41 15.14 -8.75
C MET A 649 -4.35 15.40 -7.58
N GLY A 650 -4.83 16.63 -7.44
CA GLY A 650 -5.84 16.97 -6.45
C GLY A 650 -7.22 16.42 -6.85
N PHE A 651 -8.19 16.43 -5.92
CA PHE A 651 -9.54 15.87 -6.07
C PHE A 651 -10.48 16.61 -7.07
N ARG A 652 -9.97 17.22 -8.13
CA ARG A 652 -10.78 17.86 -9.20
C ARG A 652 -10.05 17.77 -10.53
N ASP A 653 -10.81 17.56 -11.60
CA ASP A 653 -10.37 17.37 -13.00
C ASP A 653 -9.75 18.63 -13.63
N ARG A 654 -8.67 19.14 -13.02
CA ARG A 654 -7.81 20.17 -13.62
C ARG A 654 -6.47 19.54 -14.02
N PRO A 655 -5.94 19.85 -15.21
CA PRO A 655 -4.64 19.36 -15.63
C PRO A 655 -3.55 19.81 -14.62
N PRO A 656 -2.47 19.04 -14.46
CA PRO A 656 -1.36 19.43 -13.61
C PRO A 656 -0.73 20.75 -14.05
N TYR A 657 -0.05 21.43 -13.13
CA TYR A 657 0.63 22.67 -13.47
C TYR A 657 1.87 22.43 -14.33
N LEU A 658 2.09 23.34 -15.28
CA LEU A 658 3.22 23.32 -16.21
C LEU A 658 4.55 23.47 -15.47
N ILE A 659 5.59 22.75 -15.92
CA ILE A 659 6.94 22.82 -15.36
C ILE A 659 7.96 23.25 -16.44
N PRO A 660 8.12 24.57 -16.69
CA PRO A 660 9.00 25.06 -17.74
C PRO A 660 10.47 24.63 -17.59
N GLY A 661 10.99 23.96 -18.62
CA GLY A 661 12.38 23.55 -18.74
C GLY A 661 12.72 22.25 -17.99
N ILE A 662 11.75 21.36 -17.75
CA ILE A 662 11.97 20.08 -17.05
C ILE A 662 13.08 19.23 -17.71
N GLY A 663 13.26 19.31 -19.03
CA GLY A 663 14.28 18.57 -19.79
C GLY A 663 15.71 18.94 -19.41
N GLN A 664 15.92 20.08 -18.76
CA GLN A 664 17.21 20.46 -18.20
C GLN A 664 17.59 19.64 -16.95
N LEU A 665 16.66 18.85 -16.39
CA LEU A 665 16.86 17.97 -15.24
C LEU A 665 17.25 16.54 -15.71
N ALA A 666 18.33 16.41 -16.47
CA ALA A 666 18.79 15.13 -17.05
C ALA A 666 19.06 13.98 -16.03
N ASN A 667 19.07 14.30 -14.73
CA ASN A 667 19.18 13.34 -13.63
C ASN A 667 17.83 12.78 -13.15
N LEU A 668 16.70 13.27 -13.66
CA LEU A 668 15.36 12.87 -13.24
C LEU A 668 15.07 11.41 -13.62
N ARG A 669 14.43 10.70 -12.69
CA ARG A 669 14.08 9.27 -12.75
C ARG A 669 12.58 9.08 -12.54
N THR A 670 11.99 9.73 -11.55
CA THR A 670 10.54 9.71 -11.30
C THR A 670 9.92 11.05 -11.67
N LEU A 671 8.88 11.01 -12.50
CA LEU A 671 8.03 12.16 -12.86
C LEU A 671 6.60 11.63 -13.08
N PRO A 672 5.66 11.84 -12.14
CA PRO A 672 4.33 11.20 -12.20
C PRO A 672 3.49 11.72 -13.36
N TYR A 673 3.61 13.02 -13.67
CA TYR A 673 2.84 13.68 -14.71
C TYR A 673 3.73 14.68 -15.46
N PHE A 674 3.56 14.75 -16.78
CA PHE A 674 4.12 15.78 -17.64
C PHE A 674 2.98 16.39 -18.48
N VAL A 675 2.90 17.72 -18.51
CA VAL A 675 1.82 18.44 -19.21
C VAL A 675 2.44 19.22 -20.35
N VAL A 676 2.01 18.89 -21.57
CA VAL A 676 2.42 19.56 -22.79
C VAL A 676 1.62 20.84 -22.96
N SER A 677 2.28 21.94 -23.29
CA SER A 677 1.61 23.15 -23.77
C SER A 677 2.48 23.88 -24.79
N GLN A 678 1.89 24.89 -25.43
CA GLN A 678 2.60 25.79 -26.34
C GLN A 678 3.58 26.73 -25.61
N ASP A 679 3.53 26.82 -24.27
CA ASP A 679 4.42 27.68 -23.48
C ASP A 679 5.88 27.23 -23.58
N LYS A 680 6.79 28.20 -23.64
CA LYS A 680 8.22 27.93 -23.85
C LYS A 680 8.83 27.10 -22.71
N GLY A 681 9.33 25.91 -23.06
CA GLY A 681 9.89 24.94 -22.12
C GLY A 681 8.86 23.96 -21.55
N CYS A 682 7.63 23.94 -22.09
CA CYS A 682 6.60 22.94 -21.77
C CYS A 682 6.27 22.05 -22.98
N GLN A 683 7.01 22.19 -24.08
CA GLN A 683 6.87 21.32 -25.24
C GLN A 683 7.38 19.91 -24.94
N LEU A 684 6.84 18.93 -25.68
CA LEU A 684 7.21 17.52 -25.55
C LEU A 684 8.70 17.23 -25.84
N GLU A 685 9.40 18.11 -26.56
CA GLU A 685 10.85 18.08 -26.75
C GLU A 685 11.66 18.05 -25.44
N GLU A 686 11.13 18.58 -24.34
CA GLU A 686 11.80 18.54 -23.03
C GLU A 686 12.04 17.09 -22.56
N LEU A 687 11.21 16.13 -22.99
CA LEU A 687 11.40 14.72 -22.66
C LEU A 687 12.61 14.08 -23.38
N GLU A 688 13.17 14.69 -24.44
CA GLU A 688 14.30 14.14 -25.22
C GLU A 688 15.52 13.84 -24.32
N HIS A 689 15.76 14.73 -23.36
CA HIS A 689 16.93 14.71 -22.48
C HIS A 689 16.73 13.84 -21.23
N LEU A 690 15.48 13.45 -20.92
CA LEU A 690 15.10 12.68 -19.73
C LEU A 690 15.16 11.16 -19.98
N ARG A 691 16.32 10.68 -20.44
CA ARG A 691 16.51 9.27 -20.87
C ARG A 691 16.43 8.24 -19.74
N ASN A 692 16.56 8.68 -18.49
CA ASN A 692 16.63 7.83 -17.30
C ASN A 692 15.28 7.71 -16.54
N LEU A 693 14.17 8.17 -17.12
CA LEU A 693 12.86 8.03 -16.50
C LEU A 693 12.49 6.55 -16.31
N ARG A 694 11.90 6.24 -15.15
CA ARG A 694 11.55 4.90 -14.69
C ARG A 694 10.18 4.87 -14.03
N GLY A 695 9.54 3.70 -14.01
CA GLY A 695 8.25 3.49 -13.36
C GLY A 695 7.08 3.93 -14.24
N GLU A 696 6.27 4.86 -13.74
CA GLU A 696 5.09 5.39 -14.44
C GLU A 696 5.36 6.79 -15.00
N LEU A 697 4.95 7.02 -16.25
CA LEU A 697 4.94 8.33 -16.89
C LEU A 697 3.56 8.59 -17.48
N LYS A 698 2.93 9.70 -17.11
CA LYS A 698 1.63 10.14 -17.64
C LYS A 698 1.80 11.48 -18.36
N ILE A 699 1.38 11.55 -19.62
CA ILE A 699 1.54 12.72 -20.49
C ILE A 699 0.17 13.30 -20.83
N PHE A 700 -0.05 14.56 -20.50
CA PHE A 700 -1.30 15.31 -20.72
C PHE A 700 -1.09 16.43 -21.72
N GLY A 701 -2.18 16.95 -22.27
CA GLY A 701 -2.14 18.12 -23.15
C GLY A 701 -1.62 17.80 -24.54
N LEU A 702 -1.71 16.53 -24.97
CA LEU A 702 -1.16 16.07 -26.25
C LEU A 702 -1.83 16.70 -27.48
N GLU A 703 -2.99 17.33 -27.32
CA GLU A 703 -3.63 18.19 -28.33
C GLU A 703 -2.80 19.44 -28.67
N ASN A 704 -1.82 19.81 -27.84
CA ASN A 704 -0.91 20.93 -28.10
C ASN A 704 0.31 20.56 -28.98
N VAL A 705 0.43 19.29 -29.41
CA VAL A 705 1.53 18.84 -30.28
C VAL A 705 1.16 19.01 -31.76
N SER A 706 2.04 19.63 -32.55
CA SER A 706 1.73 20.09 -33.91
C SER A 706 2.32 19.24 -35.06
N SER A 707 3.09 18.18 -34.77
CA SER A 707 3.56 17.24 -35.80
C SER A 707 4.19 15.96 -35.23
N PHE A 708 4.32 14.94 -36.10
CA PHE A 708 5.13 13.75 -35.87
C PHE A 708 6.56 14.04 -35.38
N GLU A 709 7.26 15.04 -35.95
CA GLU A 709 8.65 15.32 -35.54
C GLU A 709 8.73 15.89 -34.12
N SER A 710 7.72 16.64 -33.65
CA SER A 710 7.67 17.08 -32.26
C SER A 710 7.36 15.90 -31.32
N ALA A 711 6.44 15.02 -31.72
CA ALA A 711 6.14 13.76 -31.03
C ALA A 711 7.38 12.85 -30.90
N ALA A 712 8.09 12.59 -32.00
CA ALA A 712 9.23 11.68 -32.06
C ALA A 712 10.44 12.15 -31.23
N LYS A 713 10.63 13.47 -31.04
CA LYS A 713 11.67 14.01 -30.13
C LYS A 713 11.45 13.62 -28.68
N ALA A 714 10.23 13.23 -28.28
CA ALA A 714 9.99 12.65 -26.96
C ALA A 714 10.82 11.39 -26.70
N LYS A 715 11.24 10.66 -27.74
CA LYS A 715 12.09 9.46 -27.68
C LYS A 715 11.62 8.48 -26.60
N LEU A 716 10.33 8.14 -26.62
CA LEU A 716 9.73 7.21 -25.66
C LEU A 716 10.31 5.79 -25.83
N SER A 717 10.53 5.35 -27.08
CA SER A 717 11.22 4.11 -27.42
C SER A 717 12.66 4.01 -26.85
N GLU A 718 13.36 5.12 -26.63
CA GLU A 718 14.69 5.12 -26.00
C GLU A 718 14.64 4.99 -24.46
N LYS A 719 13.49 5.13 -23.80
CA LYS A 719 13.39 5.24 -22.33
C LYS A 719 13.35 3.92 -21.57
N SER A 720 14.53 3.30 -21.45
CA SER A 720 15.02 2.62 -20.24
C SER A 720 14.04 1.72 -19.49
N SER A 721 13.27 2.38 -18.63
CA SER A 721 12.79 1.78 -17.38
C SER A 721 11.33 2.16 -17.08
N ILE A 722 10.64 2.75 -18.06
CA ILE A 722 9.21 3.04 -17.99
C ILE A 722 8.44 1.73 -18.12
N GLN A 723 7.67 1.39 -17.09
CA GLN A 723 6.84 0.18 -17.04
C GLN A 723 5.36 0.51 -17.32
N SER A 724 4.94 1.75 -17.09
CA SER A 724 3.56 2.22 -17.29
C SER A 724 3.57 3.57 -18.01
N LEU A 725 2.83 3.67 -19.11
CA LEU A 725 2.69 4.88 -19.92
C LEU A 725 1.21 5.26 -20.03
N THR A 726 0.86 6.50 -19.72
CA THR A 726 -0.47 7.07 -20.03
C THR A 726 -0.32 8.24 -20.98
N LEU A 727 -1.13 8.25 -22.04
CA LEU A 727 -1.20 9.33 -23.03
C LEU A 727 -2.61 9.93 -22.99
N GLU A 728 -2.73 11.22 -22.71
CA GLU A 728 -4.01 11.91 -22.51
C GLU A 728 -4.11 13.21 -23.32
N TRP A 729 -5.26 13.34 -24.00
CA TRP A 729 -5.70 14.51 -24.75
C TRP A 729 -6.91 15.15 -24.05
N ASP A 730 -7.00 16.47 -24.07
CA ASP A 730 -8.15 17.18 -23.49
C ASP A 730 -9.41 17.11 -24.39
N ASP A 731 -10.57 17.02 -23.75
CA ASP A 731 -11.86 16.89 -24.41
C ASP A 731 -12.38 18.24 -24.98
N THR A 732 -11.76 19.36 -24.60
CA THR A 732 -12.26 20.72 -24.90
C THR A 732 -12.15 21.21 -26.35
N ASN A 733 -11.17 20.75 -27.14
CA ASN A 733 -10.99 21.21 -28.53
C ASN A 733 -11.74 20.33 -29.55
N GLU A 734 -12.66 20.92 -30.32
CA GLU A 734 -13.43 20.23 -31.37
C GLU A 734 -12.73 20.29 -32.76
N ASP A 735 -12.05 21.40 -33.07
CA ASP A 735 -11.45 21.74 -34.38
C ASP A 735 -10.01 21.22 -34.56
N CYS A 736 -9.76 19.94 -34.27
CA CYS A 736 -8.45 19.32 -34.46
C CYS A 736 -8.30 18.63 -35.82
N ASP A 737 -7.22 18.94 -36.55
CA ASP A 737 -6.79 18.25 -37.76
C ASP A 737 -6.47 16.77 -37.47
N ASP A 738 -7.20 15.87 -38.14
CA ASP A 738 -7.14 14.43 -37.92
C ASP A 738 -5.81 13.84 -38.36
N ASP A 739 -5.27 14.28 -39.51
CA ASP A 739 -3.98 13.80 -40.01
C ASP A 739 -2.84 14.22 -39.07
N ASN A 740 -2.91 15.43 -38.49
CA ASN A 740 -1.97 15.86 -37.46
C ASN A 740 -2.06 14.97 -36.20
N ILE A 741 -3.24 14.78 -35.62
CA ILE A 741 -3.41 13.95 -34.40
C ILE A 741 -2.90 12.52 -34.63
N ASN A 742 -3.26 11.91 -35.75
CA ASN A 742 -2.78 10.57 -36.13
C ASN A 742 -1.24 10.56 -36.24
N SER A 743 -0.63 11.60 -36.84
CA SER A 743 0.83 11.73 -36.96
C SER A 743 1.54 11.89 -35.61
N VAL A 744 0.94 12.62 -34.65
CA VAL A 744 1.46 12.75 -33.29
C VAL A 744 1.48 11.40 -32.59
N MET A 745 0.40 10.62 -32.71
CA MET A 745 0.30 9.28 -32.11
C MET A 745 1.29 8.28 -32.71
N GLU A 746 1.59 8.38 -34.01
CA GLU A 746 2.66 7.58 -34.64
C GLU A 746 4.05 7.89 -34.05
N GLY A 747 4.33 9.17 -33.74
CA GLY A 747 5.59 9.60 -33.12
C GLY A 747 5.76 9.24 -31.64
N LEU A 748 4.67 8.89 -30.94
CA LEU A 748 4.66 8.50 -29.52
C LEU A 748 4.97 7.00 -29.30
N GLN A 749 5.73 6.38 -30.20
CA GLN A 749 6.04 4.94 -30.19
C GLN A 749 6.60 4.46 -28.82
N PRO A 750 5.93 3.52 -28.14
CA PRO A 750 6.40 2.96 -26.88
C PRO A 750 7.54 1.95 -27.10
N ARG A 751 8.02 1.38 -25.99
CA ARG A 751 9.15 0.45 -25.98
C ARG A 751 8.69 -1.00 -25.73
N PRO A 752 9.35 -2.02 -26.32
CA PRO A 752 9.06 -3.46 -26.15
C PRO A 752 8.88 -4.01 -24.74
N ASP A 753 9.43 -3.37 -23.70
CA ASP A 753 9.40 -3.80 -22.30
C ASP A 753 8.27 -3.16 -21.47
N LEU A 754 7.41 -2.33 -22.09
CA LEU A 754 6.27 -1.70 -21.44
C LEU A 754 5.24 -2.75 -20.95
N LYS A 755 4.85 -2.64 -19.68
CA LYS A 755 3.85 -3.55 -19.05
C LYS A 755 2.44 -2.98 -19.04
N SER A 756 2.28 -1.66 -19.06
CA SER A 756 0.98 -1.01 -18.94
C SER A 756 0.89 0.20 -19.86
N LEU A 757 -0.16 0.25 -20.68
CA LEU A 757 -0.45 1.35 -21.60
C LEU A 757 -1.89 1.82 -21.39
N ALA A 758 -2.07 3.13 -21.23
CA ALA A 758 -3.37 3.79 -21.20
C ALA A 758 -3.41 4.93 -22.22
N ILE A 759 -4.48 5.01 -23.00
CA ILE A 759 -4.73 6.05 -24.00
C ILE A 759 -6.11 6.64 -23.70
N ASN A 760 -6.17 7.94 -23.43
CA ASN A 760 -7.38 8.65 -23.00
C ASN A 760 -7.64 9.88 -23.89
N GLY A 761 -8.88 10.06 -24.35
CA GLY A 761 -9.32 11.26 -25.10
C GLY A 761 -8.79 11.37 -26.53
N PHE A 762 -8.20 10.31 -27.10
CA PHE A 762 -7.59 10.36 -28.43
C PHE A 762 -8.63 10.67 -29.53
N LYS A 763 -8.48 11.83 -30.18
CA LYS A 763 -9.41 12.36 -31.19
C LYS A 763 -9.07 12.02 -32.65
N GLY A 764 -8.07 11.17 -32.90
CA GLY A 764 -7.76 10.72 -34.26
C GLY A 764 -8.69 9.61 -34.74
N SER A 765 -8.92 9.54 -36.06
CA SER A 765 -9.75 8.49 -36.68
C SER A 765 -9.06 7.12 -36.79
N ARG A 766 -7.72 7.05 -36.62
CA ARG A 766 -6.92 5.84 -36.86
C ARG A 766 -5.97 5.52 -35.73
N PHE A 767 -5.83 4.22 -35.43
CA PHE A 767 -4.75 3.72 -34.57
C PHE A 767 -3.40 3.78 -35.30
N PRO A 768 -2.28 4.01 -34.58
CA PRO A 768 -0.95 4.09 -35.16
C PRO A 768 -0.45 2.72 -35.64
N SER A 769 0.54 2.70 -36.53
CA SER A 769 1.07 1.48 -37.13
C SER A 769 1.58 0.49 -36.08
N TRP A 770 2.12 0.98 -34.97
CA TRP A 770 2.62 0.18 -33.85
C TRP A 770 1.53 -0.51 -33.00
N MET A 771 0.24 -0.20 -33.24
CA MET A 771 -0.93 -0.90 -32.64
C MET A 771 -1.70 -1.78 -33.63
N VAL A 772 -1.43 -1.69 -34.93
CA VAL A 772 -2.23 -2.35 -35.99
C VAL A 772 -1.40 -3.31 -36.83
N ALA A 773 -0.14 -2.96 -37.16
CA ALA A 773 0.72 -3.85 -37.92
C ALA A 773 1.22 -5.00 -37.03
N LYS A 774 0.82 -6.24 -37.34
CA LYS A 774 1.13 -7.46 -36.58
C LYS A 774 2.62 -7.58 -36.21
N ASP A 775 3.51 -7.30 -37.17
CA ASP A 775 4.96 -7.33 -36.97
C ASP A 775 5.46 -6.27 -35.98
N HIS A 776 4.89 -5.06 -35.99
CA HIS A 776 5.25 -4.00 -35.05
C HIS A 776 4.67 -4.27 -33.66
N LEU A 777 3.41 -4.70 -33.58
CA LEU A 777 2.72 -5.05 -32.34
C LEU A 777 3.49 -6.15 -31.57
N MET A 778 3.92 -7.21 -32.27
CA MET A 778 4.69 -8.33 -31.71
C MET A 778 6.12 -7.97 -31.30
N VAL A 779 6.66 -6.85 -31.78
CA VAL A 779 7.95 -6.31 -31.32
C VAL A 779 7.75 -5.35 -30.14
N LEU A 780 6.77 -4.46 -30.19
CA LEU A 780 6.67 -3.29 -29.32
C LEU A 780 5.76 -3.47 -28.11
N LEU A 781 4.75 -4.35 -28.17
CA LEU A 781 3.76 -4.54 -27.09
C LEU A 781 3.76 -5.97 -26.54
N ARG A 782 4.76 -6.81 -26.89
CA ARG A 782 4.83 -8.23 -26.50
C ARG A 782 4.75 -8.47 -24.99
N ASN A 783 5.30 -7.56 -24.18
CA ASN A 783 5.32 -7.66 -22.72
C ASN A 783 4.17 -6.90 -22.03
N LEU A 784 3.21 -6.37 -22.80
CA LEU A 784 2.07 -5.62 -22.27
C LEU A 784 1.14 -6.54 -21.48
N VAL A 785 0.86 -6.15 -20.24
CA VAL A 785 0.01 -6.85 -19.26
C VAL A 785 -1.33 -6.16 -19.08
N HIS A 786 -1.35 -4.82 -19.14
CA HIS A 786 -2.56 -4.01 -18.99
C HIS A 786 -2.70 -3.03 -20.15
N LEU A 787 -3.87 -3.00 -20.79
CA LEU A 787 -4.21 -2.02 -21.82
C LEU A 787 -5.56 -1.35 -21.49
N ARG A 788 -5.57 -0.01 -21.41
CA ARG A 788 -6.79 0.80 -21.31
C ARG A 788 -6.91 1.74 -22.50
N LEU A 789 -8.07 1.72 -23.15
CA LEU A 789 -8.46 2.61 -24.23
C LEU A 789 -9.74 3.35 -23.79
N GLU A 790 -9.65 4.65 -23.57
CA GLU A 790 -10.74 5.46 -23.00
C GLU A 790 -11.03 6.71 -23.87
N LYS A 791 -12.30 7.01 -24.13
CA LYS A 791 -12.78 8.21 -24.87
C LYS A 791 -12.18 8.41 -26.28
N LEU A 792 -11.95 7.32 -27.05
CA LEU A 792 -11.46 7.41 -28.43
C LEU A 792 -12.63 7.60 -29.42
N ALA A 793 -13.31 8.74 -29.34
CA ALA A 793 -14.62 8.93 -29.98
C ALA A 793 -14.59 8.85 -31.52
N ARG A 794 -13.50 9.26 -32.20
CA ARG A 794 -13.42 9.27 -33.68
C ARG A 794 -13.01 7.93 -34.30
N CYS A 795 -12.45 6.98 -33.54
CA CYS A 795 -11.99 5.70 -34.06
C CYS A 795 -13.16 4.80 -34.49
N GLU A 796 -13.14 4.30 -35.74
CA GLU A 796 -14.19 3.42 -36.30
C GLU A 796 -13.90 1.91 -36.14
N GLN A 797 -12.66 1.55 -35.86
CA GLN A 797 -12.16 0.17 -35.78
C GLN A 797 -11.49 -0.07 -34.42
N VAL A 798 -11.10 -1.31 -34.13
CA VAL A 798 -10.36 -1.70 -32.93
C VAL A 798 -8.99 -2.27 -33.30
N PRO A 799 -7.95 -2.11 -32.45
CA PRO A 799 -6.61 -2.62 -32.74
C PRO A 799 -6.57 -4.15 -32.69
N SER A 800 -5.63 -4.74 -33.43
CA SER A 800 -5.41 -6.19 -33.47
C SER A 800 -4.63 -6.65 -32.24
N LEU A 801 -5.33 -7.10 -31.20
CA LEU A 801 -4.74 -7.42 -29.90
C LEU A 801 -4.63 -8.93 -29.60
N GLY A 802 -5.29 -9.78 -30.39
CA GLY A 802 -5.43 -11.22 -30.09
C GLY A 802 -4.14 -12.03 -29.97
N ASP A 803 -3.05 -11.61 -30.62
CA ASP A 803 -1.75 -12.28 -30.55
C ASP A 803 -0.92 -11.93 -29.28
N LEU A 804 -1.36 -10.97 -28.45
CA LEU A 804 -0.58 -10.48 -27.30
C LEU A 804 -0.42 -11.56 -26.21
N PRO A 805 0.82 -12.06 -25.93
CA PRO A 805 1.01 -13.25 -25.11
C PRO A 805 0.98 -12.98 -23.59
N CYS A 806 1.16 -11.72 -23.19
CA CYS A 806 1.28 -11.30 -21.79
C CYS A 806 0.07 -10.51 -21.28
N LEU A 807 -0.93 -10.22 -22.13
CA LEU A 807 -2.04 -9.34 -21.79
C LEU A 807 -2.97 -10.05 -20.79
N GLU A 808 -3.10 -9.48 -19.59
CA GLU A 808 -3.92 -10.00 -18.49
C GLU A 808 -5.17 -9.14 -18.25
N SER A 809 -5.12 -7.83 -18.54
CA SER A 809 -6.30 -6.95 -18.49
C SER A 809 -6.44 -6.05 -19.72
N LEU A 810 -7.67 -5.99 -20.26
CA LEU A 810 -8.07 -5.12 -21.36
C LEU A 810 -9.32 -4.32 -20.97
N GLN A 811 -9.30 -3.00 -21.18
CA GLN A 811 -10.44 -2.12 -20.90
C GLN A 811 -10.65 -1.17 -22.09
N MET A 812 -11.87 -1.14 -22.63
CA MET A 812 -12.28 -0.27 -23.74
C MET A 812 -13.54 0.50 -23.33
N VAL A 813 -13.43 1.82 -23.22
CA VAL A 813 -14.43 2.69 -22.59
C VAL A 813 -14.72 3.90 -23.50
N SER A 814 -15.99 4.14 -23.84
CA SER A 814 -16.44 5.30 -24.64
C SER A 814 -15.84 5.39 -26.06
N LEU A 815 -15.58 4.24 -26.71
CA LEU A 815 -15.21 4.16 -28.14
C LEU A 815 -16.46 4.33 -29.02
N HIS A 816 -16.99 5.54 -29.08
CA HIS A 816 -18.35 5.82 -29.58
C HIS A 816 -18.60 5.54 -31.07
N ASN A 817 -17.60 5.58 -31.96
CA ASN A 817 -17.77 5.35 -33.41
C ASN A 817 -17.52 3.91 -33.87
N VAL A 818 -17.00 3.03 -33.00
CA VAL A 818 -16.79 1.61 -33.35
C VAL A 818 -18.14 0.93 -33.52
N LYS A 819 -18.42 0.44 -34.74
CA LYS A 819 -19.68 -0.23 -35.07
C LYS A 819 -19.63 -1.75 -34.96
N ARG A 820 -18.45 -2.35 -35.19
CA ARG A 820 -18.24 -3.79 -35.06
C ARG A 820 -16.90 -4.13 -34.40
N ILE A 821 -16.85 -5.28 -33.75
CA ILE A 821 -15.61 -5.96 -33.33
C ILE A 821 -15.56 -7.29 -34.08
N GLY A 822 -14.74 -7.39 -35.12
CA GLY A 822 -14.62 -8.57 -35.98
C GLY A 822 -13.25 -9.27 -35.91
N ALA A 823 -12.93 -10.02 -36.97
CA ALA A 823 -11.69 -10.80 -37.13
C ALA A 823 -10.40 -9.96 -36.93
N GLU A 824 -10.46 -8.66 -37.23
CA GLU A 824 -9.36 -7.72 -37.04
C GLU A 824 -8.88 -7.61 -35.58
N PHE A 825 -9.79 -7.68 -34.61
CA PHE A 825 -9.47 -7.63 -33.17
C PHE A 825 -8.62 -8.84 -32.73
N TYR A 826 -8.95 -9.99 -33.32
CA TYR A 826 -8.31 -11.29 -33.07
C TYR A 826 -6.96 -11.46 -33.77
N GLY A 827 -6.51 -10.50 -34.59
CA GLY A 827 -5.27 -10.59 -35.36
C GLY A 827 -5.35 -11.53 -36.58
N LEU A 828 -6.56 -11.80 -37.07
CA LEU A 828 -6.86 -12.64 -38.22
C LEU A 828 -7.05 -11.78 -39.48
N ASP A 829 -6.20 -11.96 -40.49
CA ASP A 829 -6.29 -11.19 -41.74
C ASP A 829 -7.34 -11.77 -42.70
N ILE A 830 -8.45 -11.03 -42.87
CA ILE A 830 -9.56 -11.35 -43.78
C ILE A 830 -9.11 -11.32 -45.26
N ASN A 831 -8.08 -10.53 -45.60
CA ASN A 831 -7.58 -10.34 -46.95
C ASN A 831 -6.49 -11.35 -47.36
N ALA A 832 -6.03 -12.21 -46.45
CA ALA A 832 -4.98 -13.20 -46.68
C ALA A 832 -5.37 -14.38 -47.60
N ARG A 833 -6.25 -14.18 -48.60
CA ARG A 833 -6.60 -15.17 -49.64
C ARG A 833 -5.43 -15.59 -50.55
N ARG A 834 -4.20 -15.09 -50.32
CA ARG A 834 -3.02 -15.35 -51.16
C ARG A 834 -1.69 -15.58 -50.43
N SER A 835 -1.63 -15.60 -49.09
CA SER A 835 -0.40 -15.95 -48.37
C SER A 835 -0.62 -17.11 -47.42
N ALA A 836 -0.40 -18.32 -47.93
CA ALA A 836 -0.38 -19.54 -47.15
C ALA A 836 0.92 -19.64 -46.31
N SER A 837 1.08 -18.79 -45.30
CA SER A 837 2.12 -18.92 -44.26
C SER A 837 1.57 -19.27 -42.87
N CYS A 838 0.24 -19.30 -42.69
CA CYS A 838 -0.41 -19.94 -41.54
C CYS A 838 -0.33 -21.48 -41.60
N SER A 839 0.83 -22.03 -41.99
CA SER A 839 1.14 -23.45 -41.94
C SER A 839 2.05 -23.74 -40.75
N ASN A 840 1.47 -23.65 -39.55
CA ASN A 840 1.99 -24.45 -38.44
C ASN A 840 1.93 -25.91 -38.88
N ARG A 841 3.09 -26.49 -39.21
CA ARG A 841 3.21 -27.90 -39.64
C ARG A 841 2.94 -28.88 -38.49
N ASP A 842 2.91 -28.38 -37.26
CA ASP A 842 2.34 -29.04 -36.09
C ASP A 842 0.85 -28.67 -36.01
N GLY A 843 -0.06 -29.65 -36.01
CA GLY A 843 -1.51 -29.44 -35.88
C GLY A 843 -1.96 -29.01 -34.47
N LYS A 844 -1.35 -27.97 -33.90
CA LYS A 844 -1.67 -27.39 -32.60
C LYS A 844 -2.76 -26.31 -32.72
N PRO A 845 -3.71 -26.22 -31.76
CA PRO A 845 -4.72 -25.18 -31.74
C PRO A 845 -4.10 -23.79 -31.63
N VAL A 846 -4.59 -22.83 -32.42
CA VAL A 846 -4.21 -21.42 -32.30
C VAL A 846 -4.90 -20.85 -31.06
N THR A 847 -4.13 -20.26 -30.15
CA THR A 847 -4.66 -19.68 -28.91
C THR A 847 -4.51 -18.16 -28.94
N LEU A 848 -5.64 -17.45 -28.82
CA LEU A 848 -5.73 -16.00 -28.86
C LEU A 848 -6.10 -15.46 -27.48
N PHE A 849 -5.52 -14.32 -27.09
CA PHE A 849 -5.59 -13.77 -25.73
C PHE A 849 -5.25 -14.79 -24.62
N PRO A 850 -4.08 -15.47 -24.68
CA PRO A 850 -3.79 -16.65 -23.87
C PRO A 850 -3.76 -16.42 -22.36
N LYS A 851 -3.57 -15.17 -21.89
CA LYS A 851 -3.50 -14.80 -20.47
C LYS A 851 -4.59 -13.84 -20.01
N LEU A 852 -5.48 -13.40 -20.89
CA LEU A 852 -6.44 -12.35 -20.56
C LEU A 852 -7.38 -12.86 -19.47
N SER A 853 -7.40 -12.21 -18.32
CA SER A 853 -8.15 -12.60 -17.13
C SER A 853 -9.29 -11.64 -16.77
N SER A 854 -9.17 -10.36 -17.15
CA SER A 854 -10.25 -9.36 -17.05
C SER A 854 -10.41 -8.59 -18.37
N PHE A 855 -11.64 -8.52 -18.87
CA PHE A 855 -12.00 -7.77 -20.08
C PHE A 855 -13.24 -6.92 -19.84
N ALA A 856 -13.14 -5.60 -20.09
CA ALA A 856 -14.26 -4.67 -19.98
C ALA A 856 -14.53 -3.90 -21.28
N LEU A 857 -15.79 -3.90 -21.73
CA LEU A 857 -16.35 -3.05 -22.78
C LEU A 857 -17.42 -2.12 -22.17
N CYS A 858 -17.23 -0.81 -22.22
CA CYS A 858 -18.11 0.17 -21.58
C CYS A 858 -18.47 1.34 -22.52
N ASP A 859 -19.72 1.81 -22.51
CA ASP A 859 -20.19 3.06 -23.14
C ASP A 859 -19.90 3.19 -24.66
N MET A 860 -19.82 2.07 -25.39
CA MET A 860 -19.63 2.06 -26.86
C MET A 860 -20.97 2.23 -27.59
N LYS A 861 -21.51 3.45 -27.55
CA LYS A 861 -22.85 3.84 -28.04
C LYS A 861 -23.22 3.41 -29.47
N SER A 862 -22.26 3.25 -30.38
CA SER A 862 -22.54 2.80 -31.77
C SER A 862 -22.22 1.32 -32.04
N LEU A 863 -21.75 0.54 -31.07
CA LEU A 863 -21.40 -0.85 -31.30
C LEU A 863 -22.67 -1.68 -31.56
N GLU A 864 -22.77 -2.23 -32.76
CA GLU A 864 -23.93 -2.99 -33.26
C GLU A 864 -23.64 -4.50 -33.22
N GLU A 865 -22.39 -4.92 -33.44
CA GLU A 865 -22.00 -6.34 -33.55
C GLU A 865 -20.64 -6.62 -32.88
N TRP A 866 -20.54 -7.73 -32.14
CA TRP A 866 -19.26 -8.35 -31.79
C TRP A 866 -19.30 -9.81 -32.29
N SER A 867 -18.46 -10.10 -33.29
CA SER A 867 -18.45 -11.36 -34.05
C SER A 867 -17.40 -12.36 -33.54
N ASP A 868 -17.55 -13.63 -33.90
CA ASP A 868 -16.61 -14.71 -33.59
C ASP A 868 -15.29 -14.64 -34.39
N ALA A 869 -14.25 -15.26 -33.83
CA ALA A 869 -12.93 -15.46 -34.46
C ALA A 869 -12.97 -16.55 -35.56
N THR A 870 -13.71 -16.29 -36.64
CA THR A 870 -13.87 -17.24 -37.75
C THR A 870 -12.73 -17.17 -38.78
N VAL A 871 -12.27 -18.32 -39.28
CA VAL A 871 -11.31 -18.42 -40.41
C VAL A 871 -12.04 -18.90 -41.67
N PRO A 872 -11.84 -18.29 -42.86
CA PRO A 872 -12.61 -18.62 -44.07
C PRO A 872 -12.30 -19.96 -44.79
N SER A 873 -12.00 -21.06 -44.08
CA SER A 873 -11.60 -22.33 -44.73
C SER A 873 -12.12 -23.59 -44.02
N ASP A 874 -12.48 -24.61 -44.83
CA ASP A 874 -13.10 -25.90 -44.45
C ASP A 874 -12.19 -26.88 -43.65
N SER A 875 -11.38 -26.36 -42.73
CA SER A 875 -10.57 -27.14 -41.79
C SER A 875 -10.86 -26.67 -40.36
N PRO A 876 -11.36 -27.52 -39.44
CA PRO A 876 -11.54 -27.13 -38.05
C PRO A 876 -10.20 -27.12 -37.30
N SER A 877 -9.35 -26.14 -37.59
CA SER A 877 -8.31 -25.73 -36.67
C SER A 877 -9.01 -25.12 -35.45
N SER A 878 -8.98 -25.81 -34.31
CA SER A 878 -9.64 -25.35 -33.09
C SER A 878 -8.96 -24.10 -32.55
N ILE A 879 -9.53 -22.94 -32.88
CA ILE A 879 -9.11 -21.65 -32.31
C ILE A 879 -9.67 -21.57 -30.89
N LYS A 880 -8.78 -21.40 -29.91
CA LYS A 880 -9.14 -21.13 -28.53
C LYS A 880 -8.98 -19.64 -28.27
N VAL A 881 -10.08 -18.96 -28.01
CA VAL A 881 -10.08 -17.52 -27.66
C VAL A 881 -10.36 -17.40 -26.16
N PHE A 882 -9.62 -16.52 -25.48
CA PHE A 882 -9.84 -16.18 -24.06
C PHE A 882 -9.78 -17.36 -23.05
N PRO A 883 -8.82 -18.31 -23.15
CA PRO A 883 -8.78 -19.52 -22.31
C PRO A 883 -8.53 -19.27 -20.80
N SER A 884 -8.25 -18.04 -20.38
CA SER A 884 -7.96 -17.66 -18.99
C SER A 884 -8.87 -16.55 -18.45
N LEU A 885 -9.90 -16.17 -19.20
CA LEU A 885 -10.79 -15.05 -18.85
C LEU A 885 -11.64 -15.43 -17.65
N ARG A 886 -11.61 -14.61 -16.60
CA ARG A 886 -12.37 -14.78 -15.36
C ARG A 886 -13.46 -13.74 -15.20
N ASP A 887 -13.13 -12.48 -15.47
CA ASP A 887 -14.00 -11.31 -15.33
C ASP A 887 -14.34 -10.74 -16.72
N LEU A 888 -15.62 -10.79 -17.11
CA LEU A 888 -16.12 -10.19 -18.35
C LEU A 888 -17.20 -9.16 -18.03
N ARG A 889 -16.92 -7.89 -18.35
CA ARG A 889 -17.80 -6.75 -18.08
C ARG A 889 -18.21 -6.07 -19.39
N ILE A 890 -19.51 -5.91 -19.57
CA ILE A 890 -20.15 -5.32 -20.74
C ILE A 890 -21.16 -4.31 -20.21
N SER A 891 -21.03 -3.02 -20.52
CA SER A 891 -21.95 -2.00 -19.98
C SER A 891 -22.21 -0.84 -20.94
N GLY A 892 -23.43 -0.30 -20.96
CA GLY A 892 -23.77 0.89 -21.73
C GLY A 892 -23.64 0.70 -23.25
N LEU A 893 -24.06 -0.46 -23.76
CA LEU A 893 -23.96 -0.82 -25.19
C LEU A 893 -25.35 -0.87 -25.84
N PRO A 894 -26.03 0.26 -26.06
CA PRO A 894 -27.46 0.30 -26.38
C PRO A 894 -27.83 -0.31 -27.72
N LYS A 895 -26.90 -0.34 -28.69
CA LYS A 895 -27.11 -0.87 -30.05
C LYS A 895 -26.65 -2.32 -30.25
N LEU A 896 -25.92 -2.89 -29.30
CA LEU A 896 -25.28 -4.20 -29.49
C LEU A 896 -26.37 -5.28 -29.62
N ALA A 897 -26.46 -5.92 -30.78
CA ALA A 897 -27.46 -6.94 -31.06
C ALA A 897 -26.95 -8.37 -30.82
N PHE A 898 -25.65 -8.60 -31.05
CA PHE A 898 -25.00 -9.91 -31.02
C PHE A 898 -23.65 -9.87 -30.29
N LEU A 899 -23.41 -10.92 -29.51
CA LEU A 899 -22.13 -11.26 -28.89
C LEU A 899 -21.53 -12.51 -29.56
N PRO A 900 -20.21 -12.74 -29.45
CA PRO A 900 -19.57 -13.98 -29.89
C PRO A 900 -20.10 -15.19 -29.12
N ASP A 901 -19.85 -16.37 -29.67
CA ASP A 901 -20.21 -17.65 -29.06
C ASP A 901 -19.38 -17.92 -27.80
N MET A 902 -20.08 -18.18 -26.69
CA MET A 902 -19.46 -18.40 -25.38
C MET A 902 -18.87 -19.81 -25.21
N GLU A 903 -18.90 -20.67 -26.24
CA GLU A 903 -18.42 -22.06 -26.18
C GLU A 903 -16.99 -22.20 -25.61
N ASN A 904 -16.11 -21.24 -25.90
CA ASN A 904 -14.71 -21.25 -25.47
C ASN A 904 -14.44 -20.61 -24.09
N LEU A 905 -15.43 -19.98 -23.45
CA LEU A 905 -15.26 -19.16 -22.24
C LEU A 905 -15.36 -19.95 -20.90
N THR A 906 -14.89 -21.20 -20.88
CA THR A 906 -15.09 -22.11 -19.73
C THR A 906 -14.51 -21.64 -18.39
N SER A 907 -13.59 -20.66 -18.41
CA SER A 907 -12.89 -20.13 -17.22
C SER A 907 -13.55 -18.91 -16.57
N VAL A 908 -14.63 -18.37 -17.16
CA VAL A 908 -15.28 -17.16 -16.66
C VAL A 908 -15.97 -17.46 -15.32
N THR A 909 -15.59 -16.72 -14.29
CA THR A 909 -16.17 -16.77 -12.94
C THR A 909 -17.18 -15.64 -12.71
N GLU A 910 -16.99 -14.49 -13.36
CA GLU A 910 -17.83 -13.30 -13.23
C GLU A 910 -18.24 -12.76 -14.61
N LEU A 911 -19.55 -12.73 -14.88
CA LEU A 911 -20.13 -12.15 -16.09
C LEU A 911 -21.11 -11.02 -15.72
N ARG A 912 -20.80 -9.79 -16.13
CA ARG A 912 -21.66 -8.61 -15.90
C ARG A 912 -22.03 -7.95 -17.23
N ILE A 913 -23.32 -7.93 -17.56
CA ILE A 913 -23.89 -7.26 -18.74
C ILE A 913 -24.91 -6.22 -18.27
N ARG A 914 -24.73 -4.94 -18.61
CA ARG A 914 -25.59 -3.83 -18.15
C ARG A 914 -25.96 -2.86 -19.27
N GLU A 915 -27.19 -2.34 -19.28
CA GLU A 915 -27.65 -1.29 -20.20
C GLU A 915 -27.49 -1.67 -21.70
N CYS A 916 -27.59 -2.97 -22.03
CA CYS A 916 -27.42 -3.49 -23.39
C CYS A 916 -28.78 -3.66 -24.09
N ARG A 917 -29.43 -2.54 -24.38
CA ARG A 917 -30.87 -2.49 -24.73
C ARG A 917 -31.28 -3.19 -26.02
N SER A 918 -30.37 -3.43 -26.97
CA SER A 918 -30.66 -4.16 -28.23
C SER A 918 -30.23 -5.63 -28.21
N LEU A 919 -29.61 -6.12 -27.13
CA LEU A 919 -29.01 -7.45 -27.09
C LEU A 919 -30.10 -8.52 -27.06
N ALA A 920 -30.23 -9.28 -28.15
CA ALA A 920 -31.37 -10.18 -28.35
C ALA A 920 -31.16 -11.58 -27.76
N CYS A 921 -29.91 -12.08 -27.73
CA CYS A 921 -29.63 -13.42 -27.22
C CYS A 921 -28.22 -13.57 -26.63
N LEU A 922 -28.09 -14.44 -25.63
CA LEU A 922 -26.81 -14.98 -25.16
C LEU A 922 -26.68 -16.44 -25.62
N ARG A 923 -25.66 -16.76 -26.41
CA ARG A 923 -25.44 -18.10 -26.96
C ARG A 923 -24.51 -18.90 -26.06
N ASN A 924 -24.80 -20.19 -25.89
CA ASN A 924 -23.94 -21.17 -25.20
C ASN A 924 -23.45 -20.78 -23.80
N LEU A 925 -24.26 -20.07 -22.98
CA LEU A 925 -23.99 -19.88 -21.54
C LEU A 925 -23.76 -21.22 -20.80
N ASN A 926 -24.31 -22.32 -21.33
CA ASN A 926 -24.04 -23.70 -20.89
C ASN A 926 -22.55 -24.06 -20.77
N SER A 927 -21.68 -23.45 -21.57
CA SER A 927 -20.25 -23.74 -21.57
C SER A 927 -19.48 -23.03 -20.45
N LEU A 928 -20.11 -22.10 -19.73
CA LEU A 928 -19.52 -21.35 -18.61
C LEU A 928 -19.53 -22.17 -17.30
N THR A 929 -18.82 -23.31 -17.29
CA THR A 929 -18.85 -24.25 -16.15
C THR A 929 -18.29 -23.70 -14.84
N SER A 930 -17.48 -22.64 -14.91
CA SER A 930 -16.84 -22.01 -13.75
C SER A 930 -17.56 -20.75 -13.25
N LEU A 931 -18.76 -20.44 -13.76
CA LEU A 931 -19.46 -19.19 -13.48
C LEU A 931 -19.99 -19.15 -12.03
N GLU A 932 -19.47 -18.20 -11.24
CA GLU A 932 -19.80 -17.97 -9.84
C GLU A 932 -20.80 -16.81 -9.66
N SER A 933 -20.67 -15.75 -10.46
CA SER A 933 -21.56 -14.57 -10.45
C SER A 933 -22.03 -14.18 -11.85
N LEU A 934 -23.35 -14.02 -12.00
CA LEU A 934 -24.02 -13.55 -13.21
C LEU A 934 -24.87 -12.31 -12.93
N CYS A 935 -24.58 -11.20 -13.60
CA CYS A 935 -25.32 -9.95 -13.48
C CYS A 935 -25.82 -9.47 -14.85
N LEU A 936 -27.14 -9.36 -15.02
CA LEU A 936 -27.84 -8.84 -16.20
C LEU A 936 -28.71 -7.65 -15.75
N ASP A 937 -28.42 -6.43 -16.20
CA ASP A 937 -29.12 -5.20 -15.79
C ASP A 937 -29.54 -4.35 -17.01
N ASP A 938 -30.75 -3.79 -17.03
CA ASP A 938 -31.34 -3.01 -18.16
C ASP A 938 -31.05 -3.60 -19.57
N CYS A 939 -31.40 -4.88 -19.76
CA CYS A 939 -31.27 -5.59 -21.06
C CYS A 939 -32.63 -6.10 -21.58
N PRO A 940 -33.62 -5.21 -21.87
CA PRO A 940 -35.01 -5.58 -22.20
C PRO A 940 -35.22 -6.30 -23.55
N ALA A 941 -34.19 -6.41 -24.39
CA ALA A 941 -34.26 -7.17 -25.65
C ALA A 941 -34.01 -8.68 -25.50
N LEU A 942 -33.36 -9.11 -24.40
CA LEU A 942 -32.92 -10.50 -24.22
C LEU A 942 -34.09 -11.49 -24.22
N LEU A 943 -34.09 -12.40 -25.19
CA LEU A 943 -35.11 -13.43 -25.33
C LEU A 943 -34.91 -14.58 -24.32
N ASP A 944 -36.02 -15.21 -23.94
CA ASP A 944 -36.13 -16.37 -23.04
C ASP A 944 -35.07 -17.46 -23.28
N ALA A 945 -34.78 -17.83 -24.53
CA ALA A 945 -33.78 -18.83 -24.88
C ALA A 945 -32.35 -18.53 -24.37
N SER A 946 -32.07 -17.30 -23.93
CA SER A 946 -30.74 -16.87 -23.44
C SER A 946 -30.32 -17.49 -22.11
N LEU A 947 -31.25 -18.03 -21.30
CA LEU A 947 -30.99 -18.56 -19.95
C LEU A 947 -31.10 -20.09 -19.81
N ASP A 948 -31.13 -20.87 -20.91
CA ASP A 948 -31.14 -22.34 -20.82
C ASP A 948 -29.79 -22.88 -20.32
N MET A 949 -29.61 -22.92 -19.00
CA MET A 949 -28.45 -23.50 -18.33
C MET A 949 -28.75 -24.95 -17.90
N LYS A 950 -27.90 -25.90 -18.28
CA LYS A 950 -28.12 -27.34 -18.06
C LYS A 950 -27.55 -27.86 -16.75
N ASN A 951 -26.47 -27.27 -16.22
CA ASN A 951 -25.88 -27.71 -14.94
C ASN A 951 -25.04 -26.59 -14.24
N PRO A 952 -25.68 -25.52 -13.71
CA PRO A 952 -25.01 -24.34 -13.14
C PRO A 952 -24.56 -24.56 -11.68
N GLN A 953 -23.72 -25.57 -11.42
CA GLN A 953 -23.37 -25.99 -10.05
C GLN A 953 -22.46 -25.01 -9.30
N SER A 954 -21.76 -24.12 -10.00
CA SER A 954 -20.81 -23.15 -9.44
C SER A 954 -21.46 -21.78 -9.13
N LEU A 955 -22.70 -21.55 -9.56
CA LEU A 955 -23.33 -20.23 -9.51
C LEU A 955 -23.83 -19.90 -8.09
N HIS A 956 -23.22 -18.90 -7.47
CA HIS A 956 -23.53 -18.43 -6.12
C HIS A 956 -24.28 -17.09 -6.10
N GLU A 957 -24.08 -16.23 -7.10
CA GLU A 957 -24.74 -14.94 -7.24
C GLU A 957 -25.45 -14.81 -8.59
N LEU A 958 -26.74 -14.44 -8.56
CA LEU A 958 -27.54 -14.15 -9.75
C LEU A 958 -28.29 -12.82 -9.56
N THR A 959 -27.98 -11.84 -10.40
CA THR A 959 -28.68 -10.55 -10.46
C THR A 959 -29.31 -10.38 -11.84
N ILE A 960 -30.63 -10.23 -11.89
CA ILE A 960 -31.40 -9.93 -13.10
C ILE A 960 -32.27 -8.72 -12.82
N SER A 961 -32.09 -7.64 -13.59
CA SER A 961 -32.73 -6.34 -13.35
C SER A 961 -33.16 -5.72 -14.69
N GLY A 962 -34.43 -5.40 -14.88
CA GLY A 962 -34.94 -4.76 -16.10
C GLY A 962 -34.88 -5.65 -17.37
N CYS A 963 -34.94 -6.97 -17.21
CA CYS A 963 -34.77 -7.96 -18.29
C CYS A 963 -36.02 -8.84 -18.47
N ASP A 964 -37.21 -8.25 -18.48
CA ASP A 964 -38.49 -8.95 -18.22
C ASP A 964 -38.78 -10.16 -19.13
N LYS A 965 -38.33 -10.13 -20.38
CA LYS A 965 -38.46 -11.25 -21.35
C LYS A 965 -37.70 -12.52 -20.95
N LEU A 966 -36.74 -12.44 -20.02
CA LEU A 966 -36.02 -13.60 -19.49
C LEU A 966 -36.82 -14.39 -18.45
N ASN A 967 -37.81 -13.76 -17.81
CA ASN A 967 -38.49 -14.32 -16.65
C ASN A 967 -39.16 -15.70 -16.87
N PRO A 968 -39.76 -16.03 -18.05
CA PRO A 968 -40.29 -17.37 -18.31
C PRO A 968 -39.21 -18.45 -18.32
N SER A 969 -38.02 -18.14 -18.86
CA SER A 969 -36.89 -19.07 -18.88
C SER A 969 -36.23 -19.18 -17.51
N LEU A 970 -36.10 -18.06 -16.80
CA LEU A 970 -35.64 -18.03 -15.41
C LEU A 970 -36.50 -18.96 -14.53
N SER A 971 -37.83 -18.88 -14.64
CA SER A 971 -38.78 -19.78 -13.94
C SER A 971 -38.44 -21.27 -14.14
N ASN A 972 -38.16 -21.68 -15.37
CA ASN A 972 -37.85 -23.07 -15.73
C ASN A 972 -36.42 -23.50 -15.34
N ASN A 973 -35.53 -22.55 -15.02
CA ASN A 973 -34.14 -22.81 -14.67
C ASN A 973 -33.85 -22.63 -13.17
N LEU A 974 -34.72 -21.94 -12.40
CA LEU A 974 -34.55 -21.74 -10.96
C LEU A 974 -34.38 -23.04 -10.17
N GLU A 975 -35.05 -24.13 -10.59
CA GLU A 975 -34.92 -25.45 -9.97
C GLU A 975 -33.51 -26.06 -10.10
N LYS A 976 -32.70 -25.56 -11.04
CA LYS A 976 -31.33 -26.03 -11.32
C LYS A 976 -30.25 -25.24 -10.56
N PHE A 977 -30.56 -24.04 -10.06
CA PHE A 977 -29.60 -23.15 -9.38
C PHE A 977 -29.42 -23.49 -7.89
N THR A 978 -29.21 -24.76 -7.53
CA THR A 978 -29.22 -25.22 -6.13
C THR A 978 -28.07 -24.69 -5.26
N SER A 979 -26.99 -24.19 -5.86
CA SER A 979 -25.82 -23.60 -5.17
C SER A 979 -25.94 -22.10 -4.87
N LEU A 980 -27.07 -21.48 -5.22
CA LEU A 980 -27.24 -20.02 -5.19
C LEU A 980 -27.39 -19.49 -3.75
N GLU A 981 -26.56 -18.51 -3.37
CA GLU A 981 -26.61 -17.84 -2.07
C GLU A 981 -27.21 -16.42 -2.16
N TRP A 982 -27.03 -15.73 -3.29
CA TRP A 982 -27.55 -14.38 -3.56
C TRP A 982 -28.41 -14.37 -4.83
N LEU A 983 -29.66 -13.89 -4.71
CA LEU A 983 -30.58 -13.70 -5.82
C LEU A 983 -31.19 -12.29 -5.79
N THR A 984 -31.01 -11.54 -6.86
CA THR A 984 -31.66 -10.24 -7.08
C THR A 984 -32.51 -10.32 -8.34
N ILE A 985 -33.82 -10.10 -8.24
CA ILE A 985 -34.74 -10.00 -9.38
C ILE A 985 -35.48 -8.66 -9.32
N ARG A 986 -35.12 -7.74 -10.22
CA ARG A 986 -35.85 -6.49 -10.44
C ARG A 986 -36.52 -6.47 -11.81
N SER A 987 -37.80 -6.13 -11.87
CA SER A 987 -38.61 -6.19 -13.10
C SER A 987 -39.35 -4.88 -13.36
N HIS A 988 -39.69 -4.59 -14.62
CA HIS A 988 -40.62 -3.51 -14.97
C HIS A 988 -42.04 -4.03 -15.28
N ASP A 989 -42.19 -5.31 -15.60
CA ASP A 989 -43.47 -5.99 -15.81
C ASP A 989 -43.70 -7.10 -14.76
N PRO A 990 -44.48 -6.84 -13.70
CA PRO A 990 -44.74 -7.82 -12.65
C PRO A 990 -45.69 -8.94 -13.11
N GLY A 991 -46.37 -8.81 -14.27
CA GLY A 991 -47.13 -9.89 -14.88
C GLY A 991 -46.26 -10.98 -15.49
N SER A 992 -44.97 -10.70 -15.71
CA SER A 992 -43.99 -11.63 -16.27
C SER A 992 -43.18 -12.41 -15.23
N TRP A 993 -43.33 -12.10 -13.93
CA TRP A 993 -42.37 -12.44 -12.88
C TRP A 993 -42.18 -13.96 -12.65
N PRO A 994 -40.98 -14.43 -12.27
CA PRO A 994 -40.66 -15.85 -12.17
C PRO A 994 -41.14 -16.47 -10.85
N ILE A 995 -42.45 -16.72 -10.76
CA ILE A 995 -43.12 -17.19 -9.54
C ILE A 995 -42.84 -18.69 -9.27
N MET A 996 -42.47 -19.46 -10.30
CA MET A 996 -42.19 -20.89 -10.21
C MET A 996 -40.69 -21.16 -9.95
N GLY A 997 -40.39 -22.19 -9.16
CA GLY A 997 -39.04 -22.70 -8.94
C GLY A 997 -38.29 -22.20 -7.69
N LEU A 998 -38.60 -21.00 -7.15
CA LEU A 998 -37.89 -20.41 -5.98
C LEU A 998 -37.76 -21.35 -4.76
N HIS A 999 -38.72 -22.24 -4.56
CA HIS A 999 -38.79 -23.16 -3.43
C HIS A 999 -37.74 -24.29 -3.45
N HIS A 1000 -36.94 -24.40 -4.51
CA HIS A 1000 -35.79 -25.31 -4.60
C HIS A 1000 -34.47 -24.68 -4.08
N LEU A 1001 -34.44 -23.37 -3.84
CA LEU A 1001 -33.22 -22.63 -3.47
C LEU A 1001 -32.92 -22.69 -1.95
N ALA A 1002 -32.74 -23.89 -1.42
CA ALA A 1002 -32.57 -24.11 0.03
C ALA A 1002 -31.31 -23.42 0.63
N ASN A 1003 -30.30 -23.13 -0.18
CA ASN A 1003 -29.05 -22.46 0.23
C ASN A 1003 -29.10 -20.93 0.17
N LEU A 1004 -30.22 -20.35 -0.30
CA LEU A 1004 -30.33 -18.91 -0.53
C LEU A 1004 -30.26 -18.13 0.79
N ARG A 1005 -29.27 -17.24 0.92
CA ARG A 1005 -29.04 -16.39 2.09
C ARG A 1005 -29.59 -14.99 1.93
N SER A 1006 -29.62 -14.48 0.69
CA SER A 1006 -30.08 -13.13 0.37
C SER A 1006 -30.98 -13.14 -0.86
N LEU A 1007 -32.14 -12.50 -0.72
CA LEU A 1007 -33.15 -12.38 -1.76
C LEU A 1007 -33.59 -10.91 -1.87
N GLU A 1008 -33.31 -10.27 -3.00
CA GLU A 1008 -33.90 -8.98 -3.36
C GLU A 1008 -34.93 -9.17 -4.48
N LEU A 1009 -36.14 -8.66 -4.25
CA LEU A 1009 -37.28 -8.78 -5.15
C LEU A 1009 -37.99 -7.43 -5.30
N GLY A 1010 -38.07 -6.92 -6.53
CA GLY A 1010 -38.79 -5.66 -6.73
C GLY A 1010 -38.81 -5.13 -8.16
N GLY A 1011 -38.91 -3.82 -8.29
CA GLY A 1011 -39.01 -3.16 -9.58
C GLY A 1011 -39.29 -1.67 -9.48
N ARG A 1012 -39.39 -1.02 -10.63
CA ARG A 1012 -40.16 0.24 -10.76
C ARG A 1012 -41.37 -0.07 -11.63
N PHE A 1013 -42.47 -0.46 -11.00
CA PHE A 1013 -43.74 -0.63 -11.69
C PHE A 1013 -44.39 0.74 -11.89
N SER A 1014 -45.13 0.89 -12.99
CA SER A 1014 -45.96 2.08 -13.20
C SER A 1014 -47.29 1.96 -12.46
N ASP A 1015 -47.86 3.09 -12.04
CA ASP A 1015 -49.14 3.21 -11.30
C ASP A 1015 -50.34 2.54 -12.00
N ILE A 1016 -50.18 2.14 -13.27
CA ILE A 1016 -51.22 1.66 -14.17
C ILE A 1016 -51.54 0.17 -13.95
N LEU A 1017 -50.63 -0.63 -13.40
CA LEU A 1017 -50.79 -2.09 -13.32
C LEU A 1017 -51.55 -2.54 -12.06
N ASP A 1018 -52.59 -3.35 -12.21
CA ASP A 1018 -53.43 -3.86 -11.10
C ASP A 1018 -52.92 -5.22 -10.60
N LEU A 1019 -52.06 -5.20 -9.58
CA LEU A 1019 -51.81 -6.36 -8.71
C LEU A 1019 -52.27 -6.05 -7.29
N ASP A 1020 -53.47 -6.51 -6.96
CA ASP A 1020 -54.09 -6.33 -5.64
C ASP A 1020 -53.43 -7.23 -4.56
N HIS A 1021 -52.64 -8.22 -4.97
CA HIS A 1021 -52.01 -9.22 -4.11
C HIS A 1021 -50.56 -9.47 -4.51
N PHE A 1022 -49.70 -9.74 -3.51
CA PHE A 1022 -48.29 -10.05 -3.74
C PHE A 1022 -48.15 -11.42 -4.43
N PRO A 1023 -47.49 -11.52 -5.60
CA PRO A 1023 -47.43 -12.75 -6.40
C PRO A 1023 -46.41 -13.76 -5.84
N TRP A 1024 -46.66 -14.26 -4.64
CA TRP A 1024 -45.77 -15.19 -3.93
C TRP A 1024 -46.29 -16.63 -3.93
N PRO A 1025 -45.44 -17.64 -4.22
CA PRO A 1025 -45.82 -19.02 -4.11
C PRO A 1025 -45.92 -19.44 -2.63
N HIS A 1026 -46.92 -20.23 -2.27
CA HIS A 1026 -47.06 -20.75 -0.90
C HIS A 1026 -45.83 -21.57 -0.44
N SER A 1027 -45.07 -22.15 -1.38
CA SER A 1027 -43.85 -22.92 -1.12
C SER A 1027 -42.60 -22.08 -0.76
N ILE A 1028 -42.71 -20.74 -0.68
CA ILE A 1028 -41.59 -19.85 -0.30
C ILE A 1028 -41.04 -20.14 1.11
N THR A 1029 -41.83 -20.80 1.96
CA THR A 1029 -41.44 -21.26 3.30
C THR A 1029 -40.25 -22.24 3.32
N ASN A 1030 -39.88 -22.80 2.15
CA ASN A 1030 -38.72 -23.69 2.00
C ASN A 1030 -37.37 -22.95 1.97
N LEU A 1031 -37.36 -21.61 1.93
CA LEU A 1031 -36.14 -20.78 1.99
C LEU A 1031 -35.57 -20.71 3.43
N VAL A 1032 -35.23 -21.88 3.99
CA VAL A 1032 -34.82 -22.05 5.39
C VAL A 1032 -33.47 -21.42 5.76
N SER A 1033 -32.66 -21.05 4.77
CA SER A 1033 -31.35 -20.39 4.98
C SER A 1033 -31.39 -18.87 4.81
N LEU A 1034 -32.55 -18.29 4.52
CA LEU A 1034 -32.65 -16.88 4.15
C LEU A 1034 -32.40 -15.97 5.36
N GLU A 1035 -31.34 -15.17 5.29
CA GLU A 1035 -30.96 -14.18 6.30
C GLU A 1035 -31.35 -12.75 5.89
N HIS A 1036 -31.41 -12.45 4.58
CA HIS A 1036 -31.66 -11.10 4.06
C HIS A 1036 -32.79 -11.12 3.04
N LEU A 1037 -33.79 -10.26 3.23
CA LEU A 1037 -34.92 -10.07 2.31
C LEU A 1037 -35.12 -8.57 2.06
N ASP A 1038 -35.09 -8.16 0.80
CA ASP A 1038 -35.39 -6.79 0.38
C ASP A 1038 -36.54 -6.81 -0.64
N LEU A 1039 -37.60 -6.09 -0.31
CA LEU A 1039 -38.81 -5.98 -1.11
C LEU A 1039 -38.99 -4.54 -1.56
N ARG A 1040 -39.05 -4.29 -2.88
CA ARG A 1040 -39.08 -2.93 -3.42
C ARG A 1040 -40.15 -2.70 -4.50
N GLY A 1041 -40.85 -1.58 -4.42
CA GLY A 1041 -41.51 -0.96 -5.57
C GLY A 1041 -42.91 -1.47 -5.88
N TRP A 1042 -43.71 -1.80 -4.87
CA TRP A 1042 -45.07 -2.37 -5.00
C TRP A 1042 -46.16 -1.36 -4.62
N PRO A 1043 -46.49 -0.37 -5.49
CA PRO A 1043 -47.29 0.78 -5.10
C PRO A 1043 -48.74 0.46 -4.73
N LYS A 1044 -49.38 -0.57 -5.32
CA LYS A 1044 -50.80 -0.90 -5.03
C LYS A 1044 -51.02 -1.91 -3.90
N ILE A 1045 -49.96 -2.57 -3.42
CA ILE A 1045 -50.12 -3.66 -2.44
C ILE A 1045 -50.44 -3.10 -1.05
N THR A 1046 -51.60 -3.47 -0.52
CA THR A 1046 -52.14 -2.96 0.74
C THR A 1046 -51.67 -3.72 1.99
N SER A 1047 -51.14 -4.93 1.82
CA SER A 1047 -50.64 -5.80 2.89
C SER A 1047 -49.45 -6.65 2.44
N LEU A 1048 -48.42 -6.77 3.27
CA LEU A 1048 -47.29 -7.68 3.04
C LEU A 1048 -47.73 -9.15 3.13
N PRO A 1049 -47.11 -10.08 2.38
CA PRO A 1049 -47.54 -11.47 2.33
C PRO A 1049 -47.23 -12.25 3.63
N ASP A 1050 -48.25 -12.92 4.17
CA ASP A 1050 -48.18 -13.63 5.46
C ASP A 1050 -47.12 -14.73 5.52
N GLN A 1051 -46.69 -15.30 4.38
CA GLN A 1051 -45.70 -16.38 4.38
C GLN A 1051 -44.33 -15.93 4.91
N ILE A 1052 -44.05 -14.61 4.99
CA ILE A 1052 -42.80 -14.07 5.56
C ILE A 1052 -42.67 -14.54 7.03
N GLN A 1053 -43.79 -14.69 7.75
CA GLN A 1053 -43.84 -15.06 9.17
C GLN A 1053 -43.13 -16.40 9.48
N HIS A 1054 -42.90 -17.25 8.48
CA HIS A 1054 -42.27 -18.56 8.60
C HIS A 1054 -40.75 -18.54 8.35
N LEU A 1055 -40.20 -17.42 7.83
CA LEU A 1055 -38.77 -17.26 7.53
C LEU A 1055 -37.96 -17.00 8.81
N SER A 1056 -37.89 -18.01 9.67
CA SER A 1056 -37.34 -17.90 11.03
C SER A 1056 -35.86 -17.54 11.12
N THR A 1057 -35.08 -17.72 10.05
CA THR A 1057 -33.66 -17.33 9.95
C THR A 1057 -33.44 -15.87 9.57
N LEU A 1058 -34.48 -15.13 9.20
CA LEU A 1058 -34.36 -13.78 8.64
C LEU A 1058 -33.78 -12.81 9.67
N ARG A 1059 -32.66 -12.17 9.29
CA ARG A 1059 -31.90 -11.19 10.08
C ARG A 1059 -32.08 -9.76 9.59
N GLN A 1060 -32.30 -9.56 8.29
CA GLN A 1060 -32.53 -8.25 7.71
C GLN A 1060 -33.77 -8.25 6.82
N LEU A 1061 -34.67 -7.30 7.04
CA LEU A 1061 -35.85 -7.05 6.22
C LEU A 1061 -35.85 -5.60 5.76
N GLN A 1062 -35.85 -5.39 4.45
CA GLN A 1062 -36.01 -4.07 3.83
C GLN A 1062 -37.33 -4.04 3.06
N ILE A 1063 -38.11 -2.97 3.24
CA ILE A 1063 -39.41 -2.76 2.59
C ILE A 1063 -39.40 -1.33 2.04
N ARG A 1064 -39.45 -1.19 0.72
CA ARG A 1064 -39.24 0.09 0.03
C ARG A 1064 -40.28 0.35 -1.04
N GLU A 1065 -40.73 1.60 -1.17
CA GLU A 1065 -41.65 2.01 -2.25
C GLU A 1065 -42.98 1.19 -2.27
N PHE A 1066 -43.55 0.89 -1.10
CA PHE A 1066 -44.88 0.30 -0.94
C PHE A 1066 -45.91 1.40 -0.62
N GLU A 1067 -46.45 2.04 -1.67
CA GLU A 1067 -47.31 3.20 -1.47
C GLU A 1067 -48.67 2.88 -0.83
N GLY A 1068 -49.31 1.76 -1.19
CA GLY A 1068 -50.63 1.34 -0.71
C GLY A 1068 -50.66 0.68 0.67
N LEU A 1069 -49.50 0.41 1.26
CA LEU A 1069 -49.35 -0.30 2.53
C LEU A 1069 -49.73 0.61 3.71
N GLU A 1070 -50.99 0.58 4.17
CA GLU A 1070 -51.45 1.43 5.28
C GLU A 1070 -51.00 0.95 6.67
N VAL A 1071 -50.82 -0.36 6.85
CA VAL A 1071 -50.58 -1.01 8.16
C VAL A 1071 -49.57 -2.15 7.98
N LEU A 1072 -48.56 -2.20 8.85
CA LEU A 1072 -47.68 -3.38 8.95
C LEU A 1072 -48.34 -4.50 9.75
N PRO A 1073 -48.22 -5.77 9.32
CA PRO A 1073 -48.96 -6.88 9.91
C PRO A 1073 -48.38 -7.36 11.26
N GLU A 1074 -49.27 -7.83 12.13
CA GLU A 1074 -48.94 -8.34 13.48
C GLU A 1074 -48.01 -9.55 13.46
N TRP A 1075 -48.03 -10.37 12.40
CA TRP A 1075 -47.15 -11.54 12.29
C TRP A 1075 -45.66 -11.17 12.26
N MET A 1076 -45.29 -9.90 12.03
CA MET A 1076 -43.89 -9.47 12.12
C MET A 1076 -43.26 -9.84 13.48
N GLY A 1077 -44.05 -9.91 14.55
CA GLY A 1077 -43.59 -10.40 15.86
C GLY A 1077 -43.11 -11.87 15.89
N SER A 1078 -43.35 -12.68 14.85
CA SER A 1078 -42.80 -14.04 14.74
C SER A 1078 -41.31 -14.04 14.37
N LEU A 1079 -40.79 -12.97 13.78
CA LEU A 1079 -39.43 -12.88 13.21
C LEU A 1079 -38.37 -12.63 14.30
N ARG A 1080 -38.27 -13.54 15.27
CA ARG A 1080 -37.42 -13.36 16.47
C ARG A 1080 -35.93 -13.13 16.19
N ASN A 1081 -35.42 -13.55 15.03
CA ASN A 1081 -34.02 -13.37 14.63
C ASN A 1081 -33.74 -12.08 13.85
N LEU A 1082 -34.77 -11.26 13.58
CA LEU A 1082 -34.63 -10.01 12.83
C LEU A 1082 -33.78 -9.00 13.63
N ARG A 1083 -32.66 -8.59 13.05
CA ARG A 1083 -31.69 -7.62 13.61
C ARG A 1083 -31.83 -6.23 13.01
N LEU A 1084 -32.19 -6.13 11.74
CA LEU A 1084 -32.39 -4.88 11.01
C LEU A 1084 -33.75 -4.90 10.30
N LEU A 1085 -34.54 -3.85 10.54
CA LEU A 1085 -35.76 -3.55 9.81
C LEU A 1085 -35.62 -2.14 9.22
N TRP A 1086 -35.64 -2.03 7.89
CA TRP A 1086 -35.61 -0.74 7.20
C TRP A 1086 -36.86 -0.59 6.34
N ILE A 1087 -37.59 0.50 6.57
CA ILE A 1087 -38.78 0.86 5.82
C ILE A 1087 -38.53 2.23 5.18
N ALA A 1088 -38.73 2.35 3.88
CA ALA A 1088 -38.52 3.60 3.14
C ALA A 1088 -39.62 3.85 2.12
N ASP A 1089 -39.96 5.12 1.89
CA ASP A 1089 -40.81 5.57 0.78
C ASP A 1089 -42.20 4.89 0.73
N CYS A 1090 -42.75 4.54 1.90
CA CYS A 1090 -44.08 3.93 2.05
C CYS A 1090 -45.11 5.00 2.45
N TYR A 1091 -45.59 5.76 1.47
CA TYR A 1091 -46.28 7.04 1.72
C TYR A 1091 -47.59 6.93 2.52
N ASN A 1092 -48.44 5.92 2.27
CA ASN A 1092 -49.69 5.75 3.03
C ASN A 1092 -49.55 4.99 4.36
N LEU A 1093 -48.34 4.57 4.74
CA LEU A 1093 -48.12 3.83 5.99
C LEU A 1093 -48.50 4.69 7.20
N ARG A 1094 -49.49 4.22 7.97
CA ARG A 1094 -50.08 4.91 9.13
C ARG A 1094 -49.84 4.18 10.45
N GLN A 1095 -49.54 2.88 10.43
CA GLN A 1095 -49.45 2.06 11.65
C GLN A 1095 -48.33 1.00 11.56
N LEU A 1096 -47.54 0.92 12.63
CA LEU A 1096 -46.67 -0.21 12.94
C LEU A 1096 -47.48 -1.33 13.63
N PRO A 1097 -46.94 -2.57 13.76
CA PRO A 1097 -47.58 -3.63 14.53
C PRO A 1097 -47.75 -3.26 16.00
N SER A 1098 -48.60 -4.00 16.71
CA SER A 1098 -48.85 -3.80 18.14
C SER A 1098 -47.57 -3.78 18.98
N ALA A 1099 -47.63 -3.10 20.13
CA ALA A 1099 -46.53 -3.08 21.09
C ALA A 1099 -46.18 -4.48 21.64
N GLU A 1100 -47.09 -5.45 21.52
CA GLU A 1100 -46.87 -6.85 21.89
C GLU A 1100 -46.13 -7.60 20.78
N ALA A 1101 -46.54 -7.47 19.51
CA ALA A 1101 -45.79 -8.00 18.37
C ALA A 1101 -44.36 -7.43 18.31
N MET A 1102 -44.20 -6.10 18.46
CA MET A 1102 -42.88 -5.46 18.47
C MET A 1102 -41.98 -5.90 19.64
N ARG A 1103 -42.55 -6.34 20.78
CA ARG A 1103 -41.78 -6.91 21.91
C ARG A 1103 -41.25 -8.32 21.62
N HIS A 1104 -41.85 -9.05 20.70
CA HIS A 1104 -41.38 -10.39 20.32
C HIS A 1104 -40.17 -10.36 19.36
N LEU A 1105 -39.86 -9.20 18.75
CA LEU A 1105 -38.65 -8.93 17.96
C LEU A 1105 -37.41 -8.74 18.86
N THR A 1106 -37.08 -9.74 19.69
CA THR A 1106 -36.09 -9.62 20.78
C THR A 1106 -34.67 -9.31 20.34
N ASN A 1107 -34.32 -9.57 19.08
CA ASN A 1107 -32.97 -9.34 18.51
C ASN A 1107 -32.88 -8.09 17.62
N LEU A 1108 -33.93 -7.27 17.54
CA LEU A 1108 -33.97 -6.10 16.66
C LEU A 1108 -33.08 -4.96 17.18
N ASN A 1109 -31.90 -4.82 16.60
CA ASN A 1109 -30.89 -3.84 16.96
C ASN A 1109 -31.08 -2.50 16.23
N GLN A 1110 -31.65 -2.51 15.02
CA GLN A 1110 -31.79 -1.33 14.18
C GLN A 1110 -33.15 -1.29 13.50
N LEU A 1111 -33.95 -0.28 13.84
CA LEU A 1111 -35.17 0.10 13.12
C LEU A 1111 -34.91 1.44 12.43
N SER A 1112 -35.00 1.46 11.10
CA SER A 1112 -34.90 2.66 10.28
C SER A 1112 -36.22 2.88 9.55
N ILE A 1113 -36.78 4.08 9.64
CA ILE A 1113 -38.00 4.47 8.92
C ILE A 1113 -37.76 5.84 8.28
N ALA A 1114 -37.71 5.86 6.94
CA ALA A 1114 -37.49 7.06 6.14
C ALA A 1114 -38.69 7.32 5.21
N SER A 1115 -38.93 8.58 4.82
CA SER A 1115 -39.96 8.97 3.85
C SER A 1115 -41.38 8.41 4.08
N CYS A 1116 -41.79 8.18 5.33
CA CYS A 1116 -43.13 7.66 5.69
C CYS A 1116 -43.96 8.74 6.42
N PRO A 1117 -44.53 9.75 5.71
CA PRO A 1117 -45.07 10.97 6.32
C PRO A 1117 -46.28 10.75 7.23
N LEU A 1118 -47.22 9.87 6.86
CA LEU A 1118 -48.44 9.65 7.67
C LEU A 1118 -48.12 8.96 9.01
N LEU A 1119 -47.14 8.05 9.03
CA LEU A 1119 -46.66 7.44 10.26
C LEU A 1119 -45.95 8.48 11.15
N ALA A 1120 -45.13 9.36 10.57
CA ALA A 1120 -44.49 10.45 11.30
C ALA A 1120 -45.51 11.44 11.90
N GLU A 1121 -46.57 11.79 11.16
CA GLU A 1121 -47.66 12.64 11.66
C GLU A 1121 -48.42 11.99 12.83
N ARG A 1122 -48.62 10.66 12.79
CA ARG A 1122 -49.27 9.93 13.89
C ARG A 1122 -48.36 9.79 15.12
N CYS A 1123 -47.08 9.50 14.93
CA CYS A 1123 -46.09 9.43 16.02
C CYS A 1123 -45.92 10.78 16.73
N THR A 1124 -45.93 11.89 15.98
CA THR A 1124 -45.86 13.25 16.56
C THR A 1124 -47.15 13.66 17.27
N LYS A 1125 -48.34 13.29 16.75
CA LYS A 1125 -49.62 13.50 17.46
C LYS A 1125 -49.77 12.61 18.71
N GLY A 1126 -49.22 11.40 18.69
CA GLY A 1126 -49.29 10.44 19.80
C GLY A 1126 -48.51 10.86 21.06
N MET A 1127 -47.44 11.63 20.92
CA MET A 1127 -46.64 12.10 22.07
C MET A 1127 -47.39 13.04 23.04
N ALA A 1128 -48.59 13.50 22.69
CA ALA A 1128 -49.41 14.34 23.57
C ALA A 1128 -50.09 13.57 24.71
N GLN A 1129 -50.31 12.24 24.62
CA GLN A 1129 -51.01 11.47 25.67
C GLN A 1129 -50.47 10.04 25.87
N SER A 1130 -49.79 9.84 27.01
CA SER A 1130 -49.38 8.55 27.66
C SER A 1130 -48.41 7.61 26.91
N GLY A 1131 -47.28 7.27 27.57
CA GLY A 1131 -46.27 6.30 27.10
C GLY A 1131 -46.60 4.83 27.42
N PRO A 1132 -45.71 3.88 27.06
CA PRO A 1132 -44.36 3.84 27.65
C PRO A 1132 -43.20 4.00 26.65
N ARG A 1133 -41.98 4.11 27.19
CA ARG A 1133 -40.74 4.46 26.48
C ARG A 1133 -40.37 3.48 25.35
N LEU A 1134 -40.53 3.91 24.10
CA LEU A 1134 -39.63 3.51 23.01
C LEU A 1134 -38.37 4.39 23.13
N HIS A 1135 -37.21 3.76 23.35
CA HIS A 1135 -35.94 4.48 23.38
C HIS A 1135 -35.54 4.90 21.97
N THR A 1136 -35.46 6.21 21.74
CA THR A 1136 -34.57 6.91 20.79
C THR A 1136 -33.98 6.06 19.65
N PHE A 1137 -34.66 6.01 18.51
CA PHE A 1137 -34.01 5.80 17.22
C PHE A 1137 -33.69 7.17 16.60
N PRO A 1138 -32.46 7.40 16.08
CA PRO A 1138 -32.16 8.61 15.33
C PRO A 1138 -32.87 8.57 13.98
N VAL A 1139 -33.83 9.46 13.79
CA VAL A 1139 -34.48 9.69 12.49
C VAL A 1139 -33.59 10.63 11.67
N PHE A 1140 -33.23 10.20 10.47
CA PHE A 1140 -32.81 11.03 9.34
C PHE A 1140 -33.66 10.63 8.14
#